data_AF-A0A1M4VN25-F1
#
_entry.id   AF-A0A1M4VN25-F1
#
_cell.length_a   1.000
_cell.length_b   1.000
_cell.length_c   1.000
_cell.angle_alpha   90.00
_cell.angle_beta   90.00
_cell.angle_gamma   90.00
#
_symmetry.space_group_name_H-M   'P 1'
#
loop_
_entity.id
_entity.type
_entity.pdbx_description
1 polymer ?
#
loop_
_entity_poly.entity_id
_entity_poly.type
_entity_poly.pdbx_seq_one_letter_code
_entity_poly.pdbx_strand_id
1 'polypeptide(L)'
;MSWSKFTNTMGTLIIYLLVIGGAIVMAMPFAWMVVTSFKTGSEIAQWPPKWTSKNFKSEIMVNIKNAPSTSLGDQGSVSLAEFRASQSDALYNPYKKVLRVEDDPVKRGLVTLTFSTLKYGDNNDLHNLINAIKEYNAKYPVIQELSNKINSLEENPENFENFYFSLYSTSNGLFKKAQILKSLDKELKNSINYIDKFIKLSIDRLPYLKIKDSDNSVIKNEKIGKKEELKNYLINLKKDLENISSLIQVYSRGTGIISNDEINAIIEKMNSVNFKSFTDMYLRKVNRLLEKNIYNSIIYNKNTLNFKVFFENKFRDNQEYSSEKNMIKFSVPTKKIMKDSFIKNLSLSDIPDKFKKAIDENVDVFKIKDNFVLNLEHDFNNLVLEKLKINSEDLSRTLMIIRSLSKINIVNLDNVDKYLNIFDAEFIKEKNIDKSILLELSSLRKTYNNILEKFNKLYSDSISIVKIIDAPDFIDKIYYRNYSNIEIHFKNVYALWFLDDQPTMKAKFSTSEIFANVFENYVEAWNAAPFSKYYINTVFMATSTTILEIIIAAMAAFAFAKLEFWGKNILFTLFLATMMVPGEVMLVPNFITISKFRWLDTYYALIIPWIVSVFAIFLLRQQFLTIPNDLWDAAKIDGSSSWRFLWTVMVPLSKPALITGALLKFVGSWNAFLWVLIVTKSPEMRTLAVGLQTFTTESGTLYNLLMAASTFSIIPIIILFIFMQKYFVAGIARSGLKG
;
A
#
# COMPACT_ATOMS: atom_id res chain seq x y z
N MET A 1 -32.58 55.61 -29.04
CA MET A 1 -32.03 54.38 -29.66
C MET A 1 -33.19 53.69 -30.39
N SER A 2 -33.09 53.39 -31.68
CA SER A 2 -34.22 52.73 -32.39
C SER A 2 -34.47 51.34 -31.80
N TRP A 3 -35.72 50.89 -31.80
CA TRP A 3 -36.11 49.56 -31.31
C TRP A 3 -35.27 48.44 -31.96
N SER A 4 -34.94 48.59 -33.26
CA SER A 4 -34.06 47.66 -33.99
C SER A 4 -32.61 47.64 -33.48
N LYS A 5 -32.05 48.78 -33.05
CA LYS A 5 -30.71 48.83 -32.44
C LYS A 5 -30.70 48.15 -31.08
N PHE A 6 -31.76 48.30 -30.29
CA PHE A 6 -31.89 47.63 -29.00
C PHE A 6 -32.00 46.10 -29.15
N THR A 7 -32.85 45.60 -30.05
CA THR A 7 -32.99 44.16 -30.30
C THR A 7 -31.71 43.53 -30.84
N ASN A 8 -30.99 44.21 -31.73
CA ASN A 8 -29.70 43.72 -32.24
C ASN A 8 -28.61 43.70 -31.17
N THR A 9 -28.59 44.72 -30.30
CA THR A 9 -27.63 44.78 -29.17
C THR A 9 -27.92 43.67 -28.15
N MET A 10 -29.20 43.44 -27.81
CA MET A 10 -29.60 42.36 -26.91
C MET A 10 -29.35 40.98 -27.51
N GLY A 11 -29.62 40.78 -28.81
CA GLY A 11 -29.28 39.53 -29.50
C GLY A 11 -27.78 39.23 -29.47
N THR A 12 -26.95 40.25 -29.72
CA THR A 12 -25.48 40.12 -29.66
C THR A 12 -25.01 39.81 -28.24
N LEU A 13 -25.60 40.45 -27.22
CA LEU A 13 -25.27 40.21 -25.81
C LEU A 13 -25.63 38.78 -25.38
N ILE A 14 -26.79 38.27 -25.81
CA ILE A 14 -27.19 36.86 -25.57
C ILE A 14 -26.19 35.90 -26.23
N ILE A 15 -25.78 36.17 -27.48
CA ILE A 15 -24.77 35.34 -28.17
C ILE A 15 -23.46 35.34 -27.39
N TYR A 16 -22.96 36.50 -26.94
CA TYR A 16 -21.74 36.54 -26.15
C TYR A 16 -21.86 35.82 -24.81
N LEU A 17 -22.99 35.95 -24.11
CA LEU A 17 -23.23 35.21 -22.88
C LEU A 17 -23.25 33.70 -23.11
N LEU A 18 -23.88 33.22 -24.19
CA LEU A 18 -23.89 31.81 -24.56
C LEU A 18 -22.49 31.31 -24.94
N VAL A 19 -21.72 32.09 -25.71
CA VAL A 19 -20.35 31.74 -26.09
C VAL A 19 -19.42 31.71 -24.87
N ILE A 20 -19.52 32.69 -23.97
CA ILE A 20 -18.74 32.72 -22.72
C ILE A 20 -19.14 31.55 -21.82
N GLY A 21 -20.45 31.29 -21.66
CA GLY A 21 -20.94 30.15 -20.91
C GLY A 21 -20.43 28.82 -21.46
N GLY A 22 -20.49 28.64 -22.79
CA GLY A 22 -19.93 27.49 -23.47
C GLY A 22 -18.42 27.35 -23.27
N ALA A 23 -17.67 28.46 -23.35
CA ALA A 23 -16.22 28.47 -23.11
C ALA A 23 -15.87 28.08 -21.67
N ILE A 24 -16.61 28.56 -20.67
CA ILE A 24 -16.42 28.18 -19.25
C ILE A 24 -16.67 26.68 -19.06
N VAL A 25 -17.76 26.15 -19.64
CA VAL A 25 -18.07 24.71 -19.58
C VAL A 25 -16.97 23.88 -20.24
N MET A 26 -16.44 24.33 -21.39
CA MET A 26 -15.33 23.66 -22.08
C MET A 26 -14.00 23.74 -21.31
N ALA A 27 -13.76 24.84 -20.57
CA ALA A 27 -12.55 25.02 -19.76
C ALA A 27 -12.61 24.27 -18.42
N MET A 28 -13.80 23.96 -17.92
CA MET A 28 -14.00 23.35 -16.60
C MET A 28 -13.22 22.03 -16.40
N PRO A 29 -13.20 21.07 -17.35
CA PRO A 29 -12.40 19.84 -17.21
C PRO A 29 -10.90 20.12 -17.08
N PHE A 30 -10.37 21.12 -17.78
CA PHE A 30 -8.95 21.50 -17.70
C PHE A 30 -8.64 22.19 -16.38
N ALA A 31 -9.52 23.09 -15.91
CA ALA A 31 -9.38 23.69 -14.60
C ALA A 31 -9.42 22.62 -13.49
N TRP A 32 -10.33 21.65 -13.60
CA TRP A 32 -10.42 20.51 -12.69
C TRP A 32 -9.18 19.63 -12.73
N MET A 33 -8.64 19.33 -13.91
CA MET A 33 -7.38 18.61 -14.10
C MET A 33 -6.22 19.31 -13.35
N VAL A 34 -6.05 20.61 -13.56
CA VAL A 34 -4.98 21.37 -12.90
C VAL A 34 -5.18 21.41 -11.39
N VAL A 35 -6.40 21.67 -10.91
CA VAL A 35 -6.68 21.66 -9.46
C VAL A 35 -6.45 20.29 -8.85
N THR A 36 -6.84 19.22 -9.54
CA THR A 36 -6.67 17.83 -9.08
C THR A 36 -5.20 17.41 -9.06
N SER A 37 -4.38 17.95 -9.96
CA SER A 37 -2.93 17.73 -9.94
C SER A 37 -2.25 18.23 -8.66
N PHE A 38 -2.86 19.16 -7.92
CA PHE A 38 -2.35 19.66 -6.64
C PHE A 38 -2.93 18.93 -5.43
N LYS A 39 -3.92 18.06 -5.62
CA LYS A 39 -4.59 17.33 -4.54
C LYS A 39 -3.81 16.11 -4.08
N THR A 40 -4.03 15.71 -2.84
CA THR A 40 -3.55 14.43 -2.35
C THR A 40 -4.50 13.29 -2.76
N GLY A 41 -4.06 12.03 -2.61
CA GLY A 41 -4.86 10.86 -2.99
C GLY A 41 -6.15 10.75 -2.18
N SER A 42 -6.09 10.98 -0.87
CA SER A 42 -7.27 10.91 0.01
C SER A 42 -8.31 11.99 -0.32
N GLU A 43 -7.88 13.16 -0.82
CA GLU A 43 -8.77 14.27 -1.16
C GLU A 43 -9.60 14.00 -2.41
N ILE A 44 -9.06 13.24 -3.35
CA ILE A 44 -9.75 12.92 -4.62
C ILE A 44 -10.89 11.94 -4.37
N ALA A 45 -10.75 11.05 -3.40
CA ALA A 45 -11.79 10.09 -3.02
C ALA A 45 -12.95 10.72 -2.23
N GLN A 46 -12.88 11.99 -1.84
CA GLN A 46 -13.92 12.65 -1.06
C GLN A 46 -15.10 13.12 -1.93
N TRP A 47 -16.32 12.88 -1.44
CA TRP A 47 -17.54 13.45 -2.00
C TRP A 47 -18.23 14.37 -0.97
N PRO A 48 -18.66 15.60 -1.34
CA PRO A 48 -18.56 16.21 -2.67
C PRO A 48 -17.12 16.67 -3.02
N PRO A 49 -16.79 16.83 -4.32
CA PRO A 49 -15.46 17.24 -4.75
C PRO A 49 -15.16 18.66 -4.30
N LYS A 50 -13.99 18.87 -3.69
CA LYS A 50 -13.54 20.20 -3.24
C LYS A 50 -12.70 20.86 -4.32
N TRP A 51 -12.78 22.17 -4.48
CA TRP A 51 -11.90 22.93 -5.39
C TRP A 51 -10.58 23.40 -4.74
N THR A 52 -10.44 23.22 -3.43
CA THR A 52 -9.21 23.52 -2.66
C THR A 52 -8.44 22.25 -2.35
N SER A 53 -7.16 22.37 -2.00
CA SER A 53 -6.33 21.24 -1.54
C SER A 53 -5.69 21.50 -0.17
N LYS A 54 -5.59 20.44 0.64
CA LYS A 54 -4.83 20.33 1.89
C LYS A 54 -3.37 20.78 1.71
N ASN A 55 -2.78 20.59 0.53
CA ASN A 55 -1.39 20.94 0.25
C ASN A 55 -1.09 22.45 0.37
N PHE A 56 -2.10 23.31 0.29
CA PHE A 56 -1.94 24.76 0.49
C PHE A 56 -1.96 25.19 1.97
N LYS A 57 -2.28 24.29 2.90
CA LYS A 57 -2.36 24.61 4.33
C LYS A 57 -0.98 24.60 4.98
N SER A 58 -0.74 25.54 5.89
CA SER A 58 0.46 25.55 6.74
C SER A 58 0.42 24.48 7.83
N GLU A 59 -0.77 23.97 8.15
CA GLU A 59 -0.97 22.93 9.16
C GLU A 59 -2.02 21.91 8.71
N ILE A 60 -1.73 20.63 8.93
CA ILE A 60 -2.67 19.54 8.68
C ILE A 60 -2.73 18.59 9.88
N MET A 61 -3.94 18.10 10.17
CA MET A 61 -4.16 16.99 11.10
C MET A 61 -4.09 15.70 10.30
N VAL A 62 -3.38 14.71 10.84
CA VAL A 62 -3.12 13.43 10.20
C VAL A 62 -3.65 12.33 11.10
N ASN A 63 -4.48 11.46 10.53
CA ASN A 63 -4.99 10.32 11.25
C ASN A 63 -3.88 9.26 11.37
N ILE A 64 -3.63 8.82 12.59
CA ILE A 64 -2.70 7.76 12.90
C ILE A 64 -3.39 6.70 13.75
N LYS A 65 -2.93 5.46 13.63
CA LYS A 65 -3.35 4.34 14.48
C LYS A 65 -2.13 3.61 15.01
N ASN A 66 -2.31 2.94 16.14
CA ASN A 66 -1.32 1.96 16.58
C ASN A 66 -1.17 0.89 15.51
N ALA A 67 0.08 0.54 15.22
CA ALA A 67 0.41 -0.31 14.09
C ALA A 67 1.38 -1.41 14.44
N PRO A 68 1.36 -2.48 13.64
CA PRO A 68 2.37 -3.51 13.67
C PRO A 68 3.80 -2.96 13.56
N SER A 69 4.69 -3.49 14.39
CA SER A 69 6.13 -3.20 14.46
C SER A 69 7.02 -3.76 13.33
N THR A 70 6.45 -4.47 12.33
CA THR A 70 7.17 -4.90 11.12
C THR A 70 6.45 -4.43 9.85
N SER A 71 7.23 -4.23 8.77
CA SER A 71 6.85 -3.58 7.51
C SER A 71 6.05 -4.46 6.53
N LEU A 72 5.42 -5.53 6.99
CA LEU A 72 4.69 -6.46 6.12
C LEU A 72 3.25 -6.00 5.92
N GLY A 73 3.08 -5.13 4.91
CA GLY A 73 1.86 -5.07 4.09
C GLY A 73 0.58 -4.55 4.75
N ASP A 74 -0.33 -4.13 3.88
CA ASP A 74 -1.61 -3.55 4.25
C ASP A 74 -2.55 -4.62 4.82
N GLN A 75 -2.59 -4.74 6.15
CA GLN A 75 -3.64 -5.49 6.85
C GLN A 75 -4.28 -4.59 7.92
N GLY A 76 -5.11 -3.66 7.45
CA GLY A 76 -5.88 -2.71 8.28
C GLY A 76 -6.95 -3.32 9.20
N SER A 77 -6.86 -4.60 9.55
CA SER A 77 -7.82 -5.31 10.40
C SER A 77 -7.19 -6.09 11.55
N VAL A 78 -5.89 -5.93 11.79
CA VAL A 78 -5.11 -6.82 12.66
C VAL A 78 -4.80 -6.11 13.97
N SER A 79 -5.28 -6.65 15.09
CA SER A 79 -5.01 -6.12 16.44
C SER A 79 -3.51 -6.19 16.79
N LEU A 80 -3.05 -5.44 17.81
CA LEU A 80 -1.67 -5.51 18.33
C LEU A 80 -1.23 -6.97 18.65
N ALA A 81 -2.21 -7.83 18.94
CA ALA A 81 -2.07 -9.26 19.22
C ALA A 81 -1.88 -10.13 17.97
N GLU A 82 -2.72 -9.97 16.95
CA GLU A 82 -2.61 -10.73 15.69
C GLU A 82 -1.37 -10.31 14.89
N PHE A 83 -0.92 -9.07 15.07
CA PHE A 83 0.35 -8.59 14.57
C PHE A 83 1.53 -9.34 15.21
N ARG A 84 1.57 -9.45 16.54
CA ARG A 84 2.72 -10.05 17.23
C ARG A 84 2.74 -11.58 17.11
N ALA A 85 1.58 -12.21 16.94
CA ALA A 85 1.45 -13.62 16.58
C ALA A 85 2.00 -13.97 15.18
N SER A 86 2.18 -12.98 14.28
CA SER A 86 2.81 -13.18 12.96
C SER A 86 4.34 -13.19 13.01
N GLN A 87 4.95 -12.94 14.18
CA GLN A 87 6.41 -12.96 14.32
C GLN A 87 6.93 -14.40 14.34
N SER A 88 7.52 -14.80 13.22
CA SER A 88 8.40 -15.97 13.10
C SER A 88 9.85 -15.57 12.81
N ASP A 89 10.29 -14.35 13.19
CA ASP A 89 11.63 -13.84 12.89
C ASP A 89 12.43 -13.41 14.13
N ALA A 90 13.74 -13.63 14.07
CA ALA A 90 14.74 -13.53 15.15
C ALA A 90 15.03 -12.10 15.70
N LEU A 91 14.16 -11.11 15.52
CA LEU A 91 14.43 -9.68 15.81
C LEU A 91 13.27 -8.94 16.51
N TYR A 92 12.56 -9.60 17.43
CA TYR A 92 11.62 -8.92 18.33
C TYR A 92 12.33 -7.84 19.16
N ASN A 93 11.74 -6.64 19.25
CA ASN A 93 12.26 -5.54 20.09
C ASN A 93 11.15 -5.00 21.01
N PRO A 94 11.20 -5.27 22.33
CA PRO A 94 10.18 -4.85 23.29
C PRO A 94 10.20 -3.34 23.59
N TYR A 95 11.24 -2.63 23.19
CA TYR A 95 11.42 -1.20 23.39
C TYR A 95 10.97 -0.38 22.16
N LYS A 96 10.12 -0.94 21.28
CA LYS A 96 9.69 -0.29 20.04
C LYS A 96 8.16 -0.24 19.93
N LYS A 97 7.60 0.96 19.76
CA LYS A 97 6.19 1.17 19.38
C LYS A 97 6.11 1.67 17.94
N VAL A 98 5.13 1.19 17.17
CA VAL A 98 4.94 1.63 15.79
C VAL A 98 3.54 2.23 15.62
N LEU A 99 3.48 3.39 14.96
CA LEU A 99 2.27 4.09 14.61
C LEU A 99 2.17 4.15 13.09
N ARG A 100 1.01 3.83 12.52
CA ARG A 100 0.75 3.91 11.08
C ARG A 100 -0.05 5.16 10.77
N VAL A 101 0.37 5.84 9.71
CA VAL A 101 -0.35 6.94 9.08
C VAL A 101 -1.42 6.36 8.16
N GLU A 102 -2.68 6.75 8.42
CA GLU A 102 -3.87 6.27 7.70
C GLU A 102 -4.44 7.35 6.75
N ASP A 103 -3.80 8.52 6.71
CA ASP A 103 -4.10 9.61 5.76
C ASP A 103 -2.91 9.75 4.77
N ASP A 104 -2.90 10.84 3.98
CA ASP A 104 -1.81 11.11 3.05
C ASP A 104 -0.44 11.24 3.74
N PRO A 105 0.64 10.74 3.11
CA PRO A 105 1.98 10.75 3.70
C PRO A 105 2.52 12.17 3.89
N VAL A 106 3.11 12.43 5.06
CA VAL A 106 3.77 13.72 5.35
C VAL A 106 5.24 13.64 4.94
N LYS A 107 5.59 14.21 3.79
CA LYS A 107 6.94 14.06 3.21
C LYS A 107 8.00 15.05 3.74
N ARG A 108 7.57 16.12 4.41
CA ARG A 108 8.44 17.22 4.91
C ARG A 108 7.76 17.94 6.07
N GLY A 109 8.43 18.90 6.69
CA GLY A 109 7.86 19.71 7.77
C GLY A 109 8.10 19.15 9.18
N LEU A 110 7.52 19.86 10.14
CA LEU A 110 7.59 19.55 11.56
C LEU A 110 6.36 18.77 11.99
N VAL A 111 6.58 17.57 12.52
CA VAL A 111 5.54 16.69 13.04
C VAL A 111 5.48 16.81 14.56
N THR A 112 4.27 16.93 15.09
CA THR A 112 3.98 16.84 16.52
C THR A 112 3.01 15.69 16.74
N LEU A 113 3.45 14.70 17.52
CA LEU A 113 2.61 13.66 18.07
C LEU A 113 2.19 14.09 19.47
N THR A 114 0.89 14.20 19.70
CA THR A 114 0.33 14.56 21.00
C THR A 114 -0.39 13.36 21.58
N PHE A 115 -0.07 13.08 22.84
CA PHE A 115 -0.63 11.99 23.62
C PHE A 115 -1.54 12.55 24.72
N SER A 116 -2.59 11.81 25.06
CA SER A 116 -3.57 12.20 26.09
C SER A 116 -2.93 12.22 27.48
N THR A 117 -2.17 11.17 27.80
CA THR A 117 -1.31 11.04 28.99
C THR A 117 -0.09 10.20 28.63
N LEU A 118 1.09 10.58 29.12
CA LEU A 118 2.32 9.80 28.97
C LEU A 118 2.74 9.23 30.32
N LYS A 119 2.06 8.16 30.72
CA LYS A 119 2.48 7.32 31.83
C LYS A 119 3.24 6.10 31.33
N TYR A 120 4.27 5.69 32.04
CA TYR A 120 5.08 4.53 31.71
C TYR A 120 5.61 3.86 32.97
N GLY A 121 6.05 2.61 32.82
CA GLY A 121 6.78 1.85 33.83
C GLY A 121 8.18 1.48 33.33
N ASP A 122 9.03 1.04 34.24
CA ASP A 122 10.39 0.58 33.98
C ASP A 122 10.52 -0.96 34.09
N ASN A 123 11.75 -1.46 34.11
CA ASN A 123 12.02 -2.89 34.24
C ASN A 123 11.65 -3.45 35.63
N ASN A 124 11.77 -2.65 36.69
CA ASN A 124 11.40 -3.06 38.04
C ASN A 124 9.88 -3.23 38.16
N ASP A 125 9.11 -2.40 37.45
CA ASP A 125 7.66 -2.52 37.40
C ASP A 125 7.18 -3.86 36.79
N LEU A 126 7.93 -4.39 35.80
CA LEU A 126 7.65 -5.70 35.23
C LEU A 126 7.91 -6.81 36.25
N HIS A 127 9.05 -6.76 36.95
CA HIS A 127 9.39 -7.71 38.00
C HIS A 127 8.35 -7.70 39.13
N ASN A 128 8.00 -6.51 39.61
CA ASN A 128 6.98 -6.30 40.65
C ASN A 128 5.61 -6.84 40.23
N LEU A 129 5.22 -6.61 38.97
CA LEU A 129 3.95 -7.11 38.43
C LEU A 129 3.93 -8.65 38.34
N ILE A 130 4.99 -9.25 37.82
CA ILE A 130 5.10 -10.72 37.70
C ILE A 130 5.04 -11.37 39.08
N ASN A 131 5.73 -10.81 40.07
CA ASN A 131 5.68 -11.28 41.45
C ASN A 131 4.27 -11.17 42.02
N ALA A 132 3.60 -10.02 41.86
CA ALA A 132 2.23 -9.83 42.33
C ALA A 132 1.24 -10.82 41.68
N ILE A 133 1.43 -11.15 40.39
CA ILE A 133 0.63 -12.15 39.67
C ILE A 133 0.87 -13.56 40.23
N LYS A 134 2.13 -13.93 40.47
CA LYS A 134 2.50 -15.24 41.04
C LYS A 134 1.99 -15.39 42.48
N GLU A 135 2.13 -14.35 43.30
CA GLU A 135 1.56 -14.30 44.66
C GLU A 135 0.05 -14.43 44.66
N TYR A 136 -0.64 -13.76 43.73
CA TYR A 136 -2.09 -13.91 43.58
C TYR A 136 -2.47 -15.36 43.28
N ASN A 137 -1.82 -16.00 42.31
CA ASN A 137 -2.09 -17.39 41.93
C ASN A 137 -1.80 -18.37 43.08
N ALA A 138 -0.75 -18.13 43.87
CA ALA A 138 -0.41 -18.96 45.03
C ALA A 138 -1.44 -18.83 46.17
N LYS A 139 -1.97 -17.62 46.40
CA LYS A 139 -2.95 -17.35 47.46
C LYS A 139 -4.39 -17.69 47.07
N TYR A 140 -4.74 -17.48 45.80
CA TYR A 140 -6.07 -17.66 45.25
C TYR A 140 -6.00 -18.53 43.99
N PRO A 141 -6.20 -19.85 44.11
CA PRO A 141 -6.14 -20.74 42.95
C PRO A 141 -7.15 -20.31 41.88
N VAL A 142 -6.65 -20.03 40.68
CA VAL A 142 -7.45 -19.67 39.50
C VAL A 142 -7.70 -20.92 38.62
N ILE A 143 -8.43 -20.78 37.52
CA ILE A 143 -8.65 -21.90 36.59
C ILE A 143 -7.32 -22.42 36.04
N GLN A 144 -7.25 -23.72 35.77
CA GLN A 144 -6.01 -24.40 35.37
C GLN A 144 -5.33 -23.76 34.16
N GLU A 145 -6.10 -23.30 33.17
CA GLU A 145 -5.56 -22.64 31.98
C GLU A 145 -4.77 -21.37 32.35
N LEU A 146 -5.33 -20.51 33.20
CA LEU A 146 -4.65 -19.30 33.65
C LEU A 146 -3.49 -19.64 34.59
N SER A 147 -3.66 -20.60 35.49
CA SER A 147 -2.61 -21.00 36.42
C SER A 147 -1.38 -21.54 35.68
N ASN A 148 -1.57 -22.36 34.64
CA ASN A 148 -0.47 -22.85 33.79
C ASN A 148 0.26 -21.69 33.09
N LYS A 149 -0.49 -20.69 32.59
CA LYS A 149 0.08 -19.49 31.96
C LYS A 149 0.87 -18.62 32.95
N ILE A 150 0.38 -18.47 34.18
CA ILE A 150 1.08 -17.74 35.24
C ILE A 150 2.34 -18.48 35.68
N ASN A 151 2.28 -19.80 35.82
CA ASN A 151 3.42 -20.60 36.28
C ASN A 151 4.54 -20.69 35.23
N SER A 152 4.20 -20.60 33.94
CA SER A 152 5.16 -20.51 32.84
C SER A 152 5.65 -19.09 32.56
N LEU A 153 5.22 -18.10 33.34
CA LEU A 153 5.58 -16.70 33.16
C LEU A 153 7.02 -16.44 33.63
N GLU A 154 7.90 -16.24 32.66
CA GLU A 154 9.29 -15.81 32.88
C GLU A 154 9.40 -14.29 32.93
N GLU A 155 10.45 -13.79 33.58
CA GLU A 155 10.78 -12.36 33.68
C GLU A 155 11.43 -11.83 32.40
N ASN A 156 10.72 -12.02 31.28
CA ASN A 156 11.11 -11.56 29.96
C ASN A 156 9.96 -10.76 29.34
N PRO A 157 10.21 -9.56 28.78
CA PRO A 157 9.21 -8.73 28.12
C PRO A 157 8.43 -9.44 27.02
N GLU A 158 9.09 -10.28 26.21
CA GLU A 158 8.45 -11.05 25.15
C GLU A 158 7.44 -12.06 25.74
N ASN A 159 7.86 -12.80 26.76
CA ASN A 159 7.01 -13.77 27.44
C ASN A 159 5.85 -13.10 28.18
N PHE A 160 6.10 -11.96 28.83
CA PHE A 160 5.06 -11.20 29.50
C PHE A 160 4.04 -10.60 28.52
N GLU A 161 4.52 -10.10 27.38
CA GLU A 161 3.67 -9.56 26.34
C GLU A 161 2.79 -10.65 25.70
N ASN A 162 3.37 -11.82 25.41
CA ASN A 162 2.62 -13.01 25.00
C ASN A 162 1.57 -13.43 26.03
N PHE A 163 1.92 -13.39 27.32
CA PHE A 163 0.99 -13.62 28.41
C PHE A 163 -0.16 -12.60 28.41
N TYR A 164 0.14 -11.29 28.38
CA TYR A 164 -0.84 -10.22 28.31
C TYR A 164 -1.82 -10.43 27.14
N PHE A 165 -1.32 -10.78 25.96
CA PHE A 165 -2.17 -11.07 24.80
C PHE A 165 -3.06 -12.28 24.99
N SER A 166 -2.52 -13.34 25.58
CA SER A 166 -3.30 -14.53 25.88
C SER A 166 -4.47 -14.24 26.82
N LEU A 167 -4.43 -13.12 27.56
CA LEU A 167 -5.52 -12.63 28.41
C LEU A 167 -6.53 -11.77 27.63
N TYR A 168 -6.07 -10.84 26.78
CA TYR A 168 -6.90 -9.75 26.24
C TYR A 168 -7.13 -9.76 24.72
N SER A 169 -6.54 -10.69 23.97
CA SER A 169 -6.71 -10.79 22.52
C SER A 169 -8.20 -10.84 22.10
N THR A 170 -8.57 -10.04 21.10
CA THR A 170 -9.95 -9.96 20.57
C THR A 170 -10.36 -11.23 19.82
N SER A 171 -9.40 -12.03 19.32
CA SER A 171 -9.66 -13.28 18.61
C SER A 171 -9.82 -14.47 19.58
N ASN A 172 -8.90 -14.64 20.53
CA ASN A 172 -8.78 -15.84 21.38
C ASN A 172 -8.35 -15.58 22.85
N GLY A 173 -8.41 -14.33 23.32
CA GLY A 173 -7.99 -13.97 24.68
C GLY A 173 -8.88 -14.61 25.76
N LEU A 174 -8.28 -15.00 26.89
CA LEU A 174 -8.97 -15.64 28.02
C LEU A 174 -10.17 -14.82 28.50
N PHE A 175 -10.04 -13.50 28.56
CA PHE A 175 -11.08 -12.57 29.03
C PHE A 175 -11.94 -11.99 27.91
N LYS A 176 -11.88 -12.57 26.71
CA LYS A 176 -12.86 -12.30 25.67
C LYS A 176 -14.24 -12.66 26.21
N LYS A 177 -15.17 -11.71 26.13
CA LYS A 177 -16.51 -11.78 26.73
C LYS A 177 -17.24 -13.07 26.39
N ALA A 178 -17.32 -13.41 25.10
CA ALA A 178 -17.96 -14.62 24.64
C ALA A 178 -17.27 -15.91 25.15
N GLN A 179 -15.95 -15.90 25.31
CA GLN A 179 -15.17 -17.08 25.73
C GLN A 179 -15.30 -17.32 27.24
N ILE A 180 -15.04 -16.30 28.05
CA ILE A 180 -15.07 -16.41 29.52
C ILE A 180 -16.49 -16.70 30.03
N LEU A 181 -17.50 -16.01 29.50
CA LEU A 181 -18.89 -16.21 29.93
C LEU A 181 -19.42 -17.59 29.50
N LYS A 182 -19.07 -18.07 28.31
CA LYS A 182 -19.43 -19.43 27.85
C LYS A 182 -18.76 -20.51 28.69
N SER A 183 -17.48 -20.33 29.02
CA SER A 183 -16.75 -21.26 29.90
C SER A 183 -17.39 -21.29 31.29
N LEU A 184 -17.70 -20.13 31.85
CA LEU A 184 -18.32 -19.99 33.17
C LEU A 184 -19.72 -20.61 33.22
N ASP A 185 -20.57 -20.33 32.23
CA ASP A 185 -21.91 -20.91 32.14
C ASP A 185 -21.88 -22.44 32.01
N LYS A 186 -20.92 -22.97 31.23
CA LYS A 186 -20.71 -24.41 31.11
C LYS A 186 -20.35 -25.05 32.47
N GLU A 187 -19.44 -24.44 33.21
CA GLU A 187 -19.01 -24.93 34.53
C GLU A 187 -20.14 -24.88 35.58
N LEU A 188 -20.95 -23.81 35.57
CA LEU A 188 -22.13 -23.71 36.42
C LEU A 188 -23.17 -24.79 36.08
N LYS A 189 -23.44 -25.01 34.79
CA LYS A 189 -24.34 -26.09 34.33
C LYS A 189 -23.83 -27.47 34.71
N ASN A 190 -22.52 -27.71 34.61
CA ASN A 190 -21.90 -28.95 35.07
C ASN A 190 -22.12 -29.17 36.58
N SER A 191 -21.94 -28.11 37.37
CA SER A 191 -22.16 -28.13 38.83
C SER A 191 -23.63 -28.38 39.18
N ILE A 192 -24.57 -27.68 38.53
CA ILE A 192 -26.02 -27.88 38.69
C ILE A 192 -26.42 -29.32 38.33
N ASN A 193 -25.95 -29.82 37.18
CA ASN A 193 -26.22 -31.19 36.73
C ASN A 193 -25.64 -32.23 37.69
N TYR A 194 -24.47 -31.95 38.28
CA TYR A 194 -23.88 -32.80 39.31
C TYR A 194 -24.76 -32.82 40.56
N ILE A 195 -25.23 -31.66 41.03
CA ILE A 195 -26.15 -31.56 42.17
C ILE A 195 -27.43 -32.35 41.89
N ASP A 196 -28.03 -32.21 40.71
CA ASP A 196 -29.25 -32.94 40.34
C ASP A 196 -29.05 -34.46 40.34
N LYS A 197 -27.94 -34.94 39.75
CA LYS A 197 -27.58 -36.36 39.77
C LYS A 197 -27.32 -36.84 41.20
N PHE A 198 -26.69 -36.00 42.01
CA PHE A 198 -26.38 -36.32 43.40
C PHE A 198 -27.66 -36.48 44.22
N ILE A 199 -28.59 -35.52 44.14
CA ILE A 199 -29.90 -35.56 44.80
C ILE A 199 -30.73 -36.76 44.32
N LYS A 200 -30.85 -36.96 43.01
CA LYS A 200 -31.78 -37.95 42.43
C LYS A 200 -31.34 -39.40 42.62
N LEU A 201 -30.04 -39.68 42.54
CA LEU A 201 -29.53 -41.05 42.40
C LEU A 201 -28.52 -41.46 43.47
N SER A 202 -27.86 -40.51 44.13
CA SER A 202 -26.68 -40.80 44.94
C SER A 202 -26.91 -40.61 46.44
N ILE A 203 -27.67 -39.60 46.88
CA ILE A 203 -27.92 -39.33 48.31
C ILE A 203 -28.47 -40.57 49.03
N ASP A 204 -29.41 -41.29 48.41
CA ASP A 204 -30.03 -42.49 48.97
C ASP A 204 -29.07 -43.70 49.01
N ARG A 205 -28.02 -43.68 48.17
CA ARG A 205 -27.06 -44.77 48.01
C ARG A 205 -25.77 -44.56 48.80
N LEU A 206 -25.66 -43.47 49.57
CA LEU A 206 -24.47 -43.16 50.34
C LEU A 206 -24.23 -44.23 51.43
N PRO A 207 -23.11 -45.01 51.37
CA PRO A 207 -22.90 -46.17 52.24
C PRO A 207 -22.92 -45.85 53.74
N TYR A 208 -22.54 -44.63 54.09
CA TYR A 208 -22.44 -44.10 55.45
C TYR A 208 -23.76 -43.50 55.97
N LEU A 209 -24.69 -43.14 55.08
CA LEU A 209 -26.06 -42.75 55.44
C LEU A 209 -27.06 -43.91 55.25
N LYS A 210 -26.58 -45.09 54.84
CA LYS A 210 -27.43 -46.28 54.69
C LYS A 210 -27.94 -46.73 56.06
N ILE A 211 -29.25 -46.85 56.17
CA ILE A 211 -29.93 -47.38 57.34
C ILE A 211 -29.85 -48.90 57.29
N LYS A 212 -29.30 -49.53 58.34
CA LYS A 212 -29.30 -50.99 58.49
C LYS A 212 -30.33 -51.40 59.52
N ASP A 213 -30.86 -52.62 59.39
CA ASP A 213 -31.83 -53.15 60.36
C ASP A 213 -31.22 -53.25 61.77
N SER A 214 -29.91 -53.51 61.85
CA SER A 214 -29.10 -53.56 63.07
C SER A 214 -28.85 -52.20 63.76
N ASP A 215 -29.20 -51.07 63.14
CA ASP A 215 -28.98 -49.75 63.74
C ASP A 215 -30.06 -49.46 64.82
N ASN A 216 -29.65 -48.88 65.96
CA ASN A 216 -30.60 -48.45 67.00
C ASN A 216 -31.40 -47.20 66.56
N SER A 217 -32.49 -46.89 67.27
CA SER A 217 -33.40 -45.79 66.91
C SER A 217 -32.71 -44.42 66.86
N VAL A 218 -31.73 -44.19 67.73
CA VAL A 218 -30.94 -42.94 67.80
C VAL A 218 -30.10 -42.76 66.53
N ILE A 219 -29.34 -43.78 66.13
CA ILE A 219 -28.49 -43.76 64.93
C ILE A 219 -29.34 -43.64 63.66
N LYS A 220 -30.52 -44.29 63.62
CA LYS A 220 -31.46 -44.18 62.49
C LYS A 220 -31.95 -42.74 62.32
N ASN A 221 -32.39 -42.09 63.39
CA ASN A 221 -32.86 -40.70 63.36
C ASN A 221 -31.74 -39.71 62.99
N GLU A 222 -30.53 -39.94 63.49
CA GLU A 222 -29.36 -39.11 63.15
C GLU A 222 -29.02 -39.18 61.65
N LYS A 223 -28.98 -40.39 61.07
CA LYS A 223 -28.73 -40.58 59.63
C LYS A 223 -29.83 -39.95 58.75
N ILE A 224 -31.10 -40.06 59.15
CA ILE A 224 -32.23 -39.43 58.43
C ILE A 224 -32.11 -37.90 58.48
N GLY A 225 -31.83 -37.34 59.67
CA GLY A 225 -31.63 -35.90 59.84
C GLY A 225 -30.48 -35.37 58.97
N LYS A 226 -29.34 -36.07 58.93
CA LYS A 226 -28.19 -35.71 58.10
C LYS A 226 -28.48 -35.77 56.60
N LYS A 227 -29.33 -36.69 56.17
CA LYS A 227 -29.76 -36.84 54.77
C LYS A 227 -30.65 -35.68 54.33
N GLU A 228 -31.62 -35.30 55.15
CA GLU A 228 -32.47 -34.12 54.91
C GLU A 228 -31.66 -32.81 54.96
N GLU A 229 -30.74 -32.67 55.93
CA GLU A 229 -29.82 -31.53 56.02
C GLU A 229 -29.00 -31.34 54.73
N LEU A 230 -28.39 -32.42 54.23
CA LEU A 230 -27.61 -32.40 52.99
C LEU A 230 -28.48 -32.08 51.77
N LYS A 231 -29.67 -32.68 51.68
CA LYS A 231 -30.60 -32.47 50.57
C LYS A 231 -31.07 -31.01 50.49
N ASN A 232 -31.48 -30.43 51.61
CA ASN A 232 -31.91 -29.03 51.68
C ASN A 232 -30.78 -28.07 51.34
N TYR A 233 -29.57 -28.35 51.82
CA TYR A 233 -28.38 -27.58 51.46
C TYR A 233 -28.12 -27.60 49.94
N LEU A 234 -28.18 -28.78 49.31
CA LEU A 234 -27.93 -28.92 47.88
C LEU A 234 -29.01 -28.26 47.00
N ILE A 235 -30.28 -28.28 47.44
CA ILE A 235 -31.37 -27.57 46.74
C ILE A 235 -31.12 -26.06 46.77
N ASN A 236 -30.76 -25.50 47.91
CA ASN A 236 -30.45 -24.07 48.04
C ASN A 236 -29.20 -23.70 47.22
N LEU A 237 -28.14 -24.51 47.30
CA LEU A 237 -26.93 -24.31 46.50
C LEU A 237 -27.25 -24.31 45.00
N LYS A 238 -28.05 -25.27 44.53
CA LYS A 238 -28.49 -25.32 43.12
C LYS A 238 -29.20 -24.02 42.72
N LYS A 239 -30.14 -23.54 43.52
CA LYS A 239 -30.87 -22.29 43.27
C LYS A 239 -29.91 -21.10 43.16
N ASP A 240 -28.90 -21.03 44.02
CA ASP A 240 -27.88 -19.97 43.96
C ASP A 240 -27.06 -20.04 42.66
N LEU A 241 -26.69 -21.24 42.21
CA LEU A 241 -25.97 -21.42 40.94
C LEU A 241 -26.83 -21.10 39.71
N GLU A 242 -28.11 -21.45 39.72
CA GLU A 242 -29.06 -21.10 38.66
C GLU A 242 -29.22 -19.57 38.54
N ASN A 243 -29.24 -18.86 39.66
CA ASN A 243 -29.27 -17.40 39.69
C ASN A 243 -28.01 -16.77 39.09
N ILE A 244 -26.84 -17.40 39.23
CA ILE A 244 -25.60 -16.92 38.60
C ILE A 244 -25.62 -17.22 37.10
N SER A 245 -26.05 -18.43 36.70
CA SER A 245 -26.14 -18.82 35.28
C SER A 245 -27.12 -17.92 34.51
N SER A 246 -28.25 -17.55 35.10
CA SER A 246 -29.20 -16.63 34.47
C SER A 246 -28.61 -15.23 34.25
N LEU A 247 -27.84 -14.70 35.21
CA LEU A 247 -27.14 -13.42 35.07
C LEU A 247 -26.10 -13.47 33.92
N ILE A 248 -25.33 -14.55 33.82
CA ILE A 248 -24.32 -14.73 32.76
C ILE A 248 -24.96 -14.77 31.37
N GLN A 249 -26.13 -15.41 31.25
CA GLN A 249 -26.85 -15.48 29.97
C GLN A 249 -27.28 -14.10 29.48
N VAL A 250 -27.61 -13.17 30.37
CA VAL A 250 -27.92 -11.77 30.02
C VAL A 250 -26.72 -11.08 29.38
N TYR A 251 -25.53 -11.23 29.96
CA TYR A 251 -24.30 -10.59 29.47
C TYR A 251 -23.69 -11.26 28.23
N SER A 252 -24.10 -12.48 27.87
CA SER A 252 -23.48 -13.27 26.80
C SER A 252 -23.64 -12.72 25.36
N ARG A 253 -24.47 -11.69 25.14
CA ARG A 253 -24.88 -11.21 23.81
C ARG A 253 -23.92 -10.23 23.12
N GLY A 254 -22.72 -9.99 23.65
CA GLY A 254 -21.79 -8.96 23.15
C GLY A 254 -20.48 -9.50 22.57
N THR A 255 -19.90 -8.77 21.62
CA THR A 255 -18.53 -8.96 21.11
C THR A 255 -17.58 -8.01 21.84
N GLY A 256 -16.40 -8.48 22.26
CA GLY A 256 -15.40 -7.66 22.95
C GLY A 256 -14.80 -8.32 24.20
N ILE A 257 -14.15 -7.52 25.04
CA ILE A 257 -13.61 -7.90 26.36
C ILE A 257 -14.71 -7.68 27.40
N ILE A 258 -14.82 -8.59 28.38
CA ILE A 258 -15.78 -8.42 29.47
C ILE A 258 -15.43 -7.17 30.31
N SER A 259 -16.43 -6.31 30.59
CA SER A 259 -16.17 -5.07 31.35
C SER A 259 -15.99 -5.36 32.85
N ASN A 260 -15.37 -4.43 33.58
CA ASN A 260 -15.20 -4.58 35.02
C ASN A 260 -16.53 -4.51 35.77
N ASP A 261 -17.51 -3.74 35.28
CA ASP A 261 -18.85 -3.68 35.87
C ASP A 261 -19.58 -5.03 35.75
N GLU A 262 -19.49 -5.67 34.58
CA GLU A 262 -20.06 -7.00 34.35
C GLU A 262 -19.39 -8.05 35.25
N ILE A 263 -18.06 -7.97 35.40
CA ILE A 263 -17.31 -8.84 36.30
C ILE A 263 -17.73 -8.67 37.75
N ASN A 264 -17.81 -7.42 38.22
CA ASN A 264 -18.16 -7.11 39.60
C ASN A 264 -19.56 -7.61 39.96
N ALA A 265 -20.54 -7.43 39.05
CA ALA A 265 -21.89 -7.96 39.24
C ALA A 265 -21.92 -9.50 39.35
N ILE A 266 -21.13 -10.20 38.52
CA ILE A 266 -21.01 -11.66 38.60
C ILE A 266 -20.34 -12.08 39.91
N ILE A 267 -19.25 -11.42 40.31
CA ILE A 267 -18.53 -11.71 41.56
C ILE A 267 -19.42 -11.49 42.78
N GLU A 268 -20.18 -10.41 42.83
CA GLU A 268 -21.13 -10.13 43.91
C GLU A 268 -22.14 -11.26 44.07
N LYS A 269 -22.68 -11.76 42.94
CA LYS A 269 -23.58 -12.91 42.97
C LYS A 269 -22.88 -14.18 43.42
N MET A 270 -21.65 -14.44 42.95
CA MET A 270 -20.85 -15.59 43.41
C MET A 270 -20.50 -15.51 44.91
N ASN A 271 -20.34 -14.31 45.48
CA ASN A 271 -20.09 -14.12 46.91
C ASN A 271 -21.31 -14.43 47.79
N SER A 272 -22.51 -14.35 47.23
CA SER A 272 -23.75 -14.72 47.93
C SER A 272 -23.92 -16.23 48.13
N VAL A 273 -23.12 -17.07 47.44
CA VAL A 273 -23.17 -18.52 47.56
C VAL A 273 -22.56 -18.99 48.88
N ASN A 274 -23.35 -19.62 49.74
CA ASN A 274 -22.88 -20.13 51.02
C ASN A 274 -22.33 -21.56 50.89
N PHE A 275 -21.00 -21.71 50.89
CA PHE A 275 -20.34 -23.02 50.93
C PHE A 275 -20.25 -23.54 52.36
N LYS A 276 -20.97 -24.64 52.64
CA LYS A 276 -20.99 -25.28 53.96
C LYS A 276 -19.90 -26.35 54.05
N SER A 277 -19.11 -26.32 55.13
CA SER A 277 -18.14 -27.37 55.46
C SER A 277 -18.78 -28.39 56.38
N PHE A 278 -18.85 -29.65 55.95
CA PHE A 278 -19.33 -30.76 56.77
C PHE A 278 -18.14 -31.48 57.43
N THR A 279 -17.98 -31.28 58.74
CA THR A 279 -16.89 -31.89 59.54
C THR A 279 -17.31 -33.16 60.26
N ASP A 280 -18.60 -33.49 60.28
CA ASP A 280 -19.12 -34.67 60.96
C ASP A 280 -18.70 -35.99 60.29
N MET A 281 -18.70 -37.07 61.08
CA MET A 281 -18.19 -38.38 60.67
C MET A 281 -18.91 -38.95 59.44
N TYR A 282 -20.19 -38.63 59.24
CA TYR A 282 -21.00 -39.14 58.15
C TYR A 282 -20.77 -38.35 56.86
N LEU A 283 -20.73 -37.02 56.93
CA LEU A 283 -20.71 -36.14 55.76
C LEU A 283 -19.31 -35.70 55.33
N ARG A 284 -18.25 -35.93 56.11
CA ARG A 284 -16.87 -35.55 55.73
C ARG A 284 -16.44 -36.08 54.36
N LYS A 285 -16.86 -37.30 53.98
CA LYS A 285 -16.59 -37.85 52.63
C LYS A 285 -17.41 -37.19 51.53
N VAL A 286 -18.65 -36.78 51.83
CA VAL A 286 -19.48 -35.97 50.92
C VAL A 286 -18.82 -34.62 50.69
N ASN A 287 -18.33 -33.99 51.76
CA ASN A 287 -17.70 -32.68 51.70
C ASN A 287 -16.58 -32.65 50.65
N ARG A 288 -15.70 -33.65 50.66
CA ARG A 288 -14.62 -33.80 49.65
C ARG A 288 -15.13 -33.93 48.21
N LEU A 289 -16.28 -34.58 48.00
CA LEU A 289 -16.89 -34.70 46.68
C LEU A 289 -17.53 -33.39 46.22
N LEU A 290 -18.18 -32.66 47.14
CA LEU A 290 -18.73 -31.33 46.86
C LEU A 290 -17.62 -30.31 46.59
N GLU A 291 -16.55 -30.34 47.38
CA GLU A 291 -15.34 -29.54 47.15
C GLU A 291 -14.78 -29.79 45.75
N LYS A 292 -14.54 -31.07 45.40
CA LYS A 292 -13.93 -31.45 44.13
C LYS A 292 -14.79 -31.11 42.91
N ASN A 293 -16.10 -31.37 42.98
CA ASN A 293 -16.95 -31.32 41.79
C ASN A 293 -17.79 -30.04 41.68
N ILE A 294 -17.91 -29.25 42.75
CA ILE A 294 -18.73 -28.03 42.78
C ILE A 294 -17.91 -26.84 43.30
N TYR A 295 -17.45 -26.89 44.55
CA TYR A 295 -16.92 -25.69 45.23
C TYR A 295 -15.66 -25.17 44.53
N ASN A 296 -14.72 -26.06 44.21
CA ASN A 296 -13.47 -25.68 43.56
C ASN A 296 -13.72 -25.03 42.20
N SER A 297 -14.63 -25.55 41.37
CA SER A 297 -14.93 -24.95 40.06
C SER A 297 -15.46 -23.51 40.22
N ILE A 298 -16.40 -23.29 41.14
CA ILE A 298 -16.98 -21.96 41.36
C ILE A 298 -15.93 -21.00 41.96
N ILE A 299 -15.17 -21.46 42.96
CA ILE A 299 -14.12 -20.67 43.62
C ILE A 299 -13.03 -20.28 42.62
N TYR A 300 -12.54 -21.21 41.79
CA TYR A 300 -11.47 -20.92 40.82
C TYR A 300 -11.92 -19.96 39.73
N ASN A 301 -13.16 -20.10 39.25
CA ASN A 301 -13.74 -19.16 38.30
C ASN A 301 -13.91 -17.76 38.94
N LYS A 302 -14.40 -17.67 40.19
CA LYS A 302 -14.49 -16.41 40.93
C LYS A 302 -13.11 -15.75 41.09
N ASN A 303 -12.10 -16.53 41.47
CA ASN A 303 -10.72 -16.05 41.60
C ASN A 303 -10.16 -15.59 40.25
N THR A 304 -10.53 -16.25 39.14
CA THR A 304 -10.12 -15.85 37.79
C THR A 304 -10.73 -14.53 37.36
N LEU A 305 -12.00 -14.27 37.69
CA LEU A 305 -12.64 -12.98 37.44
C LEU A 305 -12.02 -11.87 38.30
N ASN A 306 -11.79 -12.16 39.59
CA ASN A 306 -11.07 -11.24 40.48
C ASN A 306 -9.63 -10.98 39.99
N PHE A 307 -8.96 -11.98 39.42
CA PHE A 307 -7.62 -11.83 38.86
C PHE A 307 -7.60 -10.79 37.73
N LYS A 308 -8.61 -10.75 36.84
CA LYS A 308 -8.66 -9.71 35.80
C LYS A 308 -8.70 -8.31 36.39
N VAL A 309 -9.58 -8.08 37.36
CA VAL A 309 -9.73 -6.78 38.02
C VAL A 309 -8.44 -6.42 38.77
N PHE A 310 -7.87 -7.38 39.49
CA PHE A 310 -6.58 -7.24 40.16
C PHE A 310 -5.45 -6.91 39.18
N PHE A 311 -5.35 -7.65 38.08
CA PHE A 311 -4.30 -7.48 37.07
C PHE A 311 -4.41 -6.12 36.39
N GLU A 312 -5.60 -5.70 35.97
CA GLU A 312 -5.79 -4.37 35.35
C GLU A 312 -5.45 -3.23 36.31
N ASN A 313 -5.87 -3.34 37.57
CA ASN A 313 -5.51 -2.35 38.58
C ASN A 313 -4.01 -2.35 38.84
N LYS A 314 -3.39 -3.52 39.07
CA LYS A 314 -1.93 -3.61 39.29
C LYS A 314 -1.12 -3.15 38.08
N PHE A 315 -1.56 -3.48 36.88
CA PHE A 315 -0.93 -3.03 35.65
C PHE A 315 -0.98 -1.51 35.52
N ARG A 316 -2.10 -0.88 35.91
CA ARG A 316 -2.26 0.59 35.91
C ARG A 316 -1.51 1.26 37.06
N ASP A 317 -1.51 0.67 38.24
CA ASP A 317 -0.87 1.21 39.45
C ASP A 317 0.66 1.23 39.31
N ASN A 318 1.24 0.23 38.62
CA ASN A 318 2.67 0.18 38.32
C ASN A 318 3.11 1.22 37.27
N GLN A 319 2.22 2.08 36.75
CA GLN A 319 2.59 3.20 35.87
C GLN A 319 2.93 4.45 36.69
N GLU A 320 3.98 4.36 37.51
CA GLU A 320 4.33 5.38 38.50
C GLU A 320 4.93 6.65 37.87
N TYR A 321 5.50 6.54 36.66
CA TYR A 321 6.17 7.67 36.02
C TYR A 321 5.22 8.40 35.06
N SER A 322 5.04 9.70 35.28
CA SER A 322 4.40 10.61 34.34
C SER A 322 5.46 11.51 33.71
N SER A 323 5.48 11.58 32.39
CA SER A 323 6.32 12.55 31.69
C SER A 323 5.76 13.97 31.84
N GLU A 324 6.62 14.96 32.07
CA GLU A 324 6.25 16.39 32.04
C GLU A 324 5.86 16.84 30.63
N LYS A 325 6.44 16.20 29.61
CA LYS A 325 6.11 16.42 28.20
C LYS A 325 5.11 15.37 27.76
N ASN A 326 3.96 15.79 27.23
CA ASN A 326 2.93 14.90 26.67
C ASN A 326 2.98 14.82 25.12
N MET A 327 4.08 15.27 24.51
CA MET A 327 4.20 15.33 23.06
C MET A 327 5.61 14.99 22.59
N ILE A 328 5.69 14.50 21.35
CA ILE A 328 6.92 14.22 20.63
C ILE A 328 6.93 15.09 19.37
N LYS A 329 7.93 15.96 19.23
CA LYS A 329 8.18 16.79 18.05
C LYS A 329 9.41 16.32 17.32
N PHE A 330 9.28 16.09 16.02
CA PHE A 330 10.39 15.77 15.15
C PHE A 330 10.21 16.41 13.77
N SER A 331 11.31 16.66 13.07
CA SER A 331 11.25 17.09 11.67
C SER A 331 11.43 15.89 10.74
N VAL A 332 10.60 15.81 9.70
CA VAL A 332 10.80 14.82 8.63
C VAL A 332 12.12 15.13 7.92
N PRO A 333 13.03 14.15 7.77
CA PRO A 333 14.35 14.41 7.20
C PRO A 333 14.24 14.85 5.73
N THR A 334 15.03 15.85 5.35
CA THR A 334 15.16 16.24 3.94
C THR A 334 16.05 15.23 3.21
N LYS A 335 15.97 15.18 1.87
CA LYS A 335 16.86 14.31 1.05
C LYS A 335 18.34 14.47 1.42
N LYS A 336 18.76 15.71 1.71
CA LYS A 336 20.14 16.01 2.15
C LYS A 336 20.45 15.35 3.49
N ILE A 337 19.58 15.52 4.49
CA ILE A 337 19.76 14.92 5.83
C ILE A 337 19.77 13.39 5.75
N MET A 338 18.89 12.79 4.95
CA MET A 338 18.87 11.34 4.72
C MET A 338 20.19 10.83 4.16
N LYS A 339 20.73 11.54 3.15
CA LYS A 339 22.00 11.21 2.53
C LYS A 339 23.17 11.35 3.49
N ASP A 340 23.25 12.46 4.23
CA ASP A 340 24.30 12.71 5.21
C ASP A 340 24.29 11.65 6.32
N SER A 341 23.09 11.28 6.80
CA SER A 341 22.88 10.19 7.76
C SER A 341 23.34 8.84 7.21
N PHE A 342 22.99 8.53 5.96
CA PHE A 342 23.39 7.30 5.29
C PHE A 342 24.91 7.20 5.12
N ILE A 343 25.57 8.25 4.62
CA ILE A 343 27.03 8.27 4.44
C ILE A 343 27.74 8.09 5.78
N LYS A 344 27.27 8.79 6.83
CA LYS A 344 27.80 8.63 8.19
C LYS A 344 27.66 7.20 8.69
N ASN A 345 26.47 6.62 8.61
CA ASN A 345 26.22 5.26 9.11
C ASN A 345 26.96 4.19 8.28
N LEU A 346 27.04 4.39 6.97
CA LEU A 346 27.81 3.52 6.07
C LEU A 346 29.29 3.52 6.46
N SER A 347 29.88 4.68 6.75
CA SER A 347 31.29 4.78 7.17
C SER A 347 31.58 3.98 8.44
N LEU A 348 30.61 3.94 9.37
CA LEU A 348 30.71 3.23 10.67
C LEU A 348 30.33 1.74 10.58
N SER A 349 29.94 1.24 9.41
CA SER A 349 29.43 -0.11 9.25
C SER A 349 30.49 -1.16 8.91
N ASP A 350 30.19 -2.41 9.26
CA ASP A 350 31.00 -3.61 8.95
C ASP A 350 30.91 -4.04 7.47
N ILE A 351 30.33 -3.22 6.58
CA ILE A 351 30.28 -3.51 5.14
C ILE A 351 31.70 -3.41 4.57
N PRO A 352 32.20 -4.40 3.80
CA PRO A 352 33.56 -4.34 3.27
C PRO A 352 33.77 -3.16 2.31
N ASP A 353 34.97 -2.55 2.34
CA ASP A 353 35.28 -1.32 1.59
C ASP A 353 35.11 -1.45 0.08
N LYS A 354 35.34 -2.65 -0.48
CA LYS A 354 35.08 -2.93 -1.90
C LYS A 354 33.63 -2.56 -2.29
N PHE A 355 32.66 -2.88 -1.43
CA PHE A 355 31.24 -2.60 -1.67
C PHE A 355 30.88 -1.16 -1.36
N LYS A 356 31.53 -0.54 -0.36
CA LYS A 356 31.34 0.90 -0.09
C LYS A 356 31.72 1.77 -1.29
N LYS A 357 32.82 1.43 -1.99
CA LYS A 357 33.27 2.14 -3.20
C LYS A 357 32.31 2.02 -4.40
N ALA A 358 31.42 1.03 -4.42
CA ALA A 358 30.44 0.85 -5.50
C ALA A 358 29.24 1.82 -5.38
N ILE A 359 29.17 2.60 -4.31
CA ILE A 359 28.10 3.57 -4.05
C ILE A 359 28.50 4.89 -4.68
N ASP A 360 27.74 5.32 -5.69
CA ASP A 360 27.88 6.65 -6.26
C ASP A 360 27.19 7.67 -5.36
N GLU A 361 27.99 8.48 -4.68
CA GLU A 361 27.50 9.54 -3.82
C GLU A 361 26.76 10.64 -4.59
N ASN A 362 26.90 10.77 -5.92
CA ASN A 362 26.21 11.81 -6.68
C ASN A 362 24.74 11.48 -6.99
N VAL A 363 24.31 10.25 -6.70
CA VAL A 363 22.96 9.76 -6.99
C VAL A 363 21.96 10.28 -5.95
N ASP A 364 20.70 10.46 -6.36
CA ASP A 364 19.60 10.76 -5.45
C ASP A 364 19.52 9.67 -4.36
N VAL A 365 19.38 10.09 -3.09
CA VAL A 365 19.38 9.17 -1.95
C VAL A 365 18.43 8.00 -2.15
N PHE A 366 17.26 8.23 -2.78
CA PHE A 366 16.26 7.19 -3.02
C PHE A 366 16.65 6.16 -4.07
N LYS A 367 17.63 6.45 -4.93
CA LYS A 367 18.15 5.56 -5.98
C LYS A 367 19.43 4.82 -5.58
N ILE A 368 20.05 5.18 -4.46
CA ILE A 368 21.30 4.56 -3.99
C ILE A 368 21.12 3.05 -3.83
N LYS A 369 20.01 2.61 -3.24
CA LYS A 369 19.73 1.18 -3.02
C LYS A 369 19.64 0.42 -4.34
N ASP A 370 18.86 0.91 -5.29
CA ASP A 370 18.65 0.24 -6.57
C ASP A 370 19.94 0.18 -7.38
N ASN A 371 20.71 1.28 -7.40
CA ASN A 371 22.02 1.31 -8.05
C ASN A 371 23.02 0.34 -7.40
N PHE A 372 23.03 0.27 -6.06
CA PHE A 372 23.90 -0.67 -5.35
C PHE A 372 23.55 -2.13 -5.69
N VAL A 373 22.26 -2.48 -5.72
CA VAL A 373 21.79 -3.81 -6.13
C VAL A 373 22.18 -4.11 -7.58
N LEU A 374 21.95 -3.16 -8.49
CA LEU A 374 22.28 -3.33 -9.91
C LEU A 374 23.77 -3.52 -10.14
N ASN A 375 24.62 -2.72 -9.48
CA ASN A 375 26.07 -2.85 -9.55
C ASN A 375 26.54 -4.19 -8.98
N LEU A 376 25.98 -4.62 -7.84
CA LEU A 376 26.29 -5.92 -7.24
C LEU A 376 25.91 -7.10 -8.14
N GLU A 377 24.72 -7.08 -8.73
CA GLU A 377 24.28 -8.14 -9.65
C GLU A 377 25.11 -8.11 -10.94
N HIS A 378 25.47 -6.94 -11.45
CA HIS A 378 26.34 -6.81 -12.63
C HIS A 378 27.72 -7.42 -12.37
N ASP A 379 28.37 -7.05 -11.26
CA ASP A 379 29.66 -7.58 -10.85
C ASP A 379 29.61 -9.11 -10.68
N PHE A 380 28.55 -9.62 -10.03
CA PHE A 380 28.38 -11.05 -9.84
C PHE A 380 28.16 -11.80 -11.17
N ASN A 381 27.33 -11.24 -12.06
CA ASN A 381 27.05 -11.83 -13.37
C ASN A 381 28.31 -11.91 -14.23
N ASN A 382 29.13 -10.86 -14.25
CA ASN A 382 30.42 -10.85 -14.96
C ASN A 382 31.37 -11.91 -14.39
N LEU A 383 31.43 -12.05 -13.07
CA LEU A 383 32.25 -13.07 -12.42
C LEU A 383 31.80 -14.50 -12.78
N VAL A 384 30.50 -14.75 -12.89
CA VAL A 384 29.94 -16.05 -13.30
C VAL A 384 30.32 -16.36 -14.75
N LEU A 385 30.16 -15.38 -15.66
CA LEU A 385 30.59 -15.53 -17.06
C LEU A 385 32.08 -15.85 -17.16
N GLU A 386 32.91 -15.13 -16.41
CA GLU A 386 34.36 -15.31 -16.40
C GLU A 386 34.78 -16.68 -15.86
N LYS A 387 34.26 -17.09 -14.68
CA LYS A 387 34.67 -18.32 -14.01
C LYS A 387 34.15 -19.59 -14.69
N LEU A 388 32.91 -19.57 -15.19
CA LEU A 388 32.29 -20.74 -15.82
C LEU A 388 32.48 -20.78 -17.34
N LYS A 389 32.97 -19.70 -17.96
CA LYS A 389 33.21 -19.60 -19.42
C LYS A 389 31.96 -19.94 -20.26
N ILE A 390 30.79 -19.54 -19.78
CA ILE A 390 29.49 -19.77 -20.44
C ILE A 390 29.08 -18.58 -21.31
N ASN A 391 28.21 -18.83 -22.29
CA ASN A 391 27.66 -17.79 -23.16
C ASN A 391 26.55 -16.98 -22.45
N SER A 392 26.25 -15.78 -22.97
CA SER A 392 25.21 -14.89 -22.41
C SER A 392 23.80 -15.50 -22.40
N GLU A 393 23.51 -16.41 -23.34
CA GLU A 393 22.23 -17.13 -23.42
C GLU A 393 22.03 -18.10 -22.24
N ASP A 394 23.11 -18.69 -21.75
CA ASP A 394 23.11 -19.70 -20.68
C ASP A 394 23.20 -19.08 -19.27
N LEU A 395 23.51 -17.78 -19.17
CA LEU A 395 23.75 -17.06 -17.92
C LEU A 395 22.53 -17.08 -16.99
N SER A 396 21.34 -16.80 -17.51
CA SER A 396 20.12 -16.69 -16.70
C SER A 396 19.82 -17.99 -15.95
N ARG A 397 19.93 -19.13 -16.65
CA ARG A 397 19.71 -20.45 -16.08
C ARG A 397 20.79 -20.83 -15.07
N THR A 398 22.04 -20.50 -15.38
CA THR A 398 23.17 -20.74 -14.46
C THR A 398 23.03 -19.93 -13.17
N LEU A 399 22.61 -18.66 -13.26
CA LEU A 399 22.33 -17.83 -12.08
C LEU A 399 21.18 -18.37 -11.23
N MET A 400 20.13 -18.92 -11.85
CA MET A 400 19.05 -19.59 -11.12
C MET A 400 19.57 -20.78 -10.31
N ILE A 401 20.41 -21.63 -10.93
CA ILE A 401 21.05 -22.78 -10.27
C ILE A 401 21.91 -22.30 -9.08
N ILE A 402 22.79 -21.32 -9.29
CA ILE A 402 23.65 -20.75 -8.24
C ILE A 402 22.81 -20.21 -7.08
N ARG A 403 21.73 -19.47 -7.37
CA ARG A 403 20.82 -18.92 -6.35
C ARG A 403 20.14 -20.02 -5.55
N SER A 404 19.65 -21.07 -6.21
CA SER A 404 19.02 -22.23 -5.56
C SER A 404 20.01 -22.93 -4.62
N LEU A 405 21.23 -23.21 -5.09
CA LEU A 405 22.27 -23.83 -4.29
C LEU A 405 22.73 -22.93 -3.11
N SER A 406 22.78 -21.61 -3.29
CA SER A 406 23.21 -20.67 -2.23
C SER A 406 22.30 -20.63 -0.99
N LYS A 407 21.04 -21.08 -1.13
CA LYS A 407 20.08 -21.17 -0.02
C LYS A 407 20.30 -22.41 0.85
N ILE A 408 21.13 -23.34 0.40
CA ILE A 408 21.31 -24.65 1.01
C ILE A 408 22.74 -24.71 1.58
N ASN A 409 22.91 -25.31 2.76
CA ASN A 409 24.24 -25.59 3.31
C ASN A 409 24.83 -26.84 2.65
N ILE A 410 25.38 -26.70 1.44
CA ILE A 410 26.05 -27.78 0.73
C ILE A 410 27.55 -27.71 1.01
N VAL A 411 28.09 -28.77 1.63
CA VAL A 411 29.50 -28.87 2.02
C VAL A 411 30.28 -29.83 1.11
N ASN A 412 29.59 -30.72 0.37
CA ASN A 412 30.22 -31.75 -0.47
C ASN A 412 29.63 -31.77 -1.90
N LEU A 413 30.50 -31.95 -2.90
CA LEU A 413 30.22 -32.11 -4.34
C LEU A 413 29.23 -33.24 -4.64
N ASP A 414 29.33 -34.37 -3.93
CA ASP A 414 28.50 -35.56 -4.19
C ASP A 414 27.00 -35.32 -3.96
N ASN A 415 26.65 -34.30 -3.19
CA ASN A 415 25.27 -34.00 -2.85
C ASN A 415 24.64 -32.94 -3.77
N VAL A 416 25.40 -32.28 -4.66
CA VAL A 416 24.87 -31.22 -5.52
C VAL A 416 23.71 -31.73 -6.38
N ASP A 417 23.84 -32.92 -6.97
CA ASP A 417 22.81 -33.50 -7.85
C ASP A 417 21.50 -33.82 -7.12
N LYS A 418 21.53 -34.01 -5.79
CA LYS A 418 20.32 -34.25 -4.98
C LYS A 418 19.47 -33.00 -4.81
N TYR A 419 20.06 -31.82 -4.98
CA TYR A 419 19.40 -30.53 -4.78
C TYR A 419 19.05 -29.83 -6.09
N LEU A 420 19.39 -30.44 -7.22
CA LEU A 420 19.03 -29.98 -8.55
C LEU A 420 17.83 -30.77 -9.07
N ASN A 421 16.95 -30.10 -9.81
CA ASN A 421 15.96 -30.81 -10.60
C ASN A 421 16.65 -31.51 -11.78
N ILE A 422 15.96 -32.47 -12.39
CA ILE A 422 16.49 -33.27 -13.51
C ILE A 422 17.00 -32.38 -14.66
N PHE A 423 16.24 -31.35 -15.02
CA PHE A 423 16.60 -30.45 -16.11
C PHE A 423 17.87 -29.62 -15.84
N ASP A 424 18.08 -29.19 -14.61
CA ASP A 424 19.26 -28.41 -14.22
C ASP A 424 20.50 -29.29 -14.12
N ALA A 425 20.34 -30.54 -13.64
CA ALA A 425 21.41 -31.53 -13.65
C ALA A 425 21.82 -31.90 -15.10
N GLU A 426 20.85 -32.09 -15.99
CA GLU A 426 21.10 -32.31 -17.42
C GLU A 426 21.81 -31.12 -18.07
N PHE A 427 21.37 -29.89 -17.79
CA PHE A 427 21.98 -28.67 -18.31
C PHE A 427 23.44 -28.51 -17.88
N ILE A 428 23.76 -28.75 -16.60
CA ILE A 428 25.15 -28.72 -16.10
C ILE A 428 26.02 -29.73 -16.85
N LYS A 429 25.49 -30.93 -17.11
CA LYS A 429 26.19 -31.99 -17.83
C LYS A 429 26.38 -31.66 -19.31
N GLU A 430 25.34 -31.15 -19.97
CA GLU A 430 25.37 -30.75 -21.39
C GLU A 430 26.40 -29.65 -21.64
N LYS A 431 26.47 -28.67 -20.74
CA LYS A 431 27.35 -27.50 -20.86
C LYS A 431 28.73 -27.68 -20.21
N ASN A 432 29.04 -28.87 -19.69
CA ASN A 432 30.30 -29.17 -18.98
C ASN A 432 30.63 -28.15 -17.87
N ILE A 433 29.63 -27.74 -17.09
CA ILE A 433 29.81 -26.77 -16.01
C ILE A 433 30.52 -27.46 -14.83
N ASP A 434 31.63 -26.87 -14.38
CA ASP A 434 32.40 -27.37 -13.24
C ASP A 434 31.63 -27.17 -11.92
N LYS A 435 31.25 -28.29 -11.28
CA LYS A 435 30.50 -28.30 -10.02
C LYS A 435 31.30 -27.68 -8.84
N SER A 436 32.63 -27.73 -8.87
CA SER A 436 33.48 -27.12 -7.83
C SER A 436 33.41 -25.61 -7.88
N ILE A 437 33.54 -25.03 -9.08
CA ILE A 437 33.38 -23.60 -9.33
C ILE A 437 31.94 -23.16 -9.04
N LEU A 438 30.96 -24.00 -9.39
CA LEU A 438 29.56 -23.74 -9.09
C LEU A 438 29.30 -23.62 -7.58
N LEU A 439 29.85 -24.53 -6.77
CA LEU A 439 29.78 -24.46 -5.31
C LEU A 439 30.49 -23.23 -4.74
N GLU A 440 31.65 -22.88 -5.27
CA GLU A 440 32.37 -21.66 -4.89
C GLU A 440 31.52 -20.41 -5.14
N LEU A 441 30.94 -20.30 -6.34
CA LEU A 441 30.05 -19.21 -6.72
C LEU A 441 28.77 -19.17 -5.88
N SER A 442 28.23 -20.32 -5.49
CA SER A 442 27.08 -20.39 -4.57
C SER A 442 27.43 -19.90 -3.15
N SER A 443 28.61 -20.23 -2.63
CA SER A 443 29.10 -19.71 -1.35
C SER A 443 29.33 -18.19 -1.40
N LEU A 444 29.94 -17.70 -2.49
CA LEU A 444 30.11 -16.27 -2.73
C LEU A 444 28.77 -15.55 -2.85
N ARG A 445 27.79 -16.15 -3.54
CA ARG A 445 26.42 -15.62 -3.64
C ARG A 445 25.77 -15.47 -2.27
N LYS A 446 25.95 -16.44 -1.38
CA LYS A 446 25.46 -16.37 0.01
C LYS A 446 26.07 -15.18 0.75
N THR A 447 27.36 -14.91 0.54
CA THR A 447 28.06 -13.74 1.10
C THR A 447 27.48 -12.43 0.55
N TYR A 448 27.28 -12.33 -0.77
CA TYR A 448 26.65 -11.17 -1.41
C TYR A 448 25.23 -10.90 -0.86
N ASN A 449 24.42 -11.95 -0.69
CA ASN A 449 23.07 -11.83 -0.13
C ASN A 449 23.10 -11.27 1.31
N ASN A 450 24.02 -11.75 2.17
CA ASN A 450 24.18 -11.23 3.54
C ASN A 450 24.61 -9.75 3.55
N ILE A 451 25.55 -9.37 2.67
CA ILE A 451 25.96 -7.97 2.52
C ILE A 451 24.78 -7.11 2.07
N LEU A 452 23.99 -7.59 1.11
CA LEU A 452 22.81 -6.90 0.64
C LEU A 452 21.76 -6.71 1.75
N GLU A 453 21.55 -7.72 2.59
CA GLU A 453 20.65 -7.64 3.73
C GLU A 453 21.11 -6.60 4.76
N LYS A 454 22.39 -6.64 5.15
CA LYS A 454 23.00 -5.65 6.05
C LYS A 454 22.91 -4.24 5.46
N PHE A 455 23.20 -4.08 4.18
CA PHE A 455 23.11 -2.82 3.47
C PHE A 455 21.67 -2.29 3.45
N ASN A 456 20.70 -3.14 3.10
CA ASN A 456 19.28 -2.75 3.03
C ASN A 456 18.77 -2.26 4.39
N LYS A 457 19.16 -2.94 5.47
CA LYS A 457 18.83 -2.53 6.84
C LYS A 457 19.47 -1.18 7.18
N LEU A 458 20.77 -1.04 6.95
CA LEU A 458 21.50 0.22 7.20
C LEU A 458 20.92 1.38 6.40
N TYR A 459 20.66 1.17 5.12
CA TYR A 459 20.05 2.16 4.23
C TYR A 459 18.68 2.59 4.75
N SER A 460 17.79 1.62 5.02
CA SER A 460 16.44 1.88 5.53
C SER A 460 16.45 2.67 6.85
N ASP A 461 17.29 2.28 7.80
CA ASP A 461 17.43 2.98 9.08
C ASP A 461 17.96 4.40 8.90
N SER A 462 18.95 4.56 8.02
CA SER A 462 19.61 5.86 7.81
C SER A 462 18.73 6.89 7.15
N ILE A 463 17.90 6.49 6.17
CA ILE A 463 16.99 7.41 5.47
C ILE A 463 15.72 7.69 6.27
N SER A 464 15.36 6.80 7.20
CA SER A 464 14.12 6.94 7.98
C SER A 464 14.32 7.67 9.29
N ILE A 465 15.56 7.78 9.80
CA ILE A 465 15.80 8.42 11.09
C ILE A 465 15.44 9.90 11.05
N VAL A 466 14.61 10.33 11.99
CA VAL A 466 14.16 11.72 12.09
C VAL A 466 15.01 12.50 13.09
N LYS A 467 15.05 13.82 12.93
CA LYS A 467 15.64 14.71 13.93
C LYS A 467 14.60 15.02 14.99
N ILE A 468 14.79 14.50 16.20
CA ILE A 468 13.98 14.84 17.37
C ILE A 468 14.27 16.29 17.76
N ILE A 469 13.21 17.08 17.93
CA ILE A 469 13.28 18.49 18.34
C ILE A 469 12.94 18.61 19.82
N ASP A 470 11.91 17.90 20.25
CA ASP A 470 11.42 17.92 21.62
C ASP A 470 10.71 16.59 21.90
N ALA A 471 11.14 15.85 22.91
CA ALA A 471 10.53 14.58 23.29
C ALA A 471 10.78 14.33 24.79
N PRO A 472 10.02 13.41 25.41
CA PRO A 472 10.37 12.85 26.72
C PRO A 472 11.73 12.14 26.70
N ASP A 473 12.41 12.11 27.85
CA ASP A 473 13.79 11.60 27.97
C ASP A 473 13.92 10.08 27.69
N PHE A 474 12.85 9.33 27.91
CA PHE A 474 12.78 7.91 27.62
C PHE A 474 12.67 7.60 26.11
N ILE A 475 12.55 8.61 25.24
CA ILE A 475 12.59 8.40 23.78
C ILE A 475 14.05 8.33 23.32
N ASP A 476 14.42 7.24 22.67
CA ASP A 476 15.76 7.04 22.10
C ASP A 476 15.89 7.66 20.72
N LYS A 477 15.10 7.13 19.79
CA LYS A 477 15.16 7.47 18.38
C LYS A 477 13.82 7.21 17.73
N ILE A 478 13.58 7.92 16.63
CA ILE A 478 12.35 7.77 15.86
C ILE A 478 12.74 7.52 14.40
N TYR A 479 12.11 6.51 13.80
CA TYR A 479 12.20 6.26 12.36
C TYR A 479 10.85 6.55 11.72
N TYR A 480 10.81 7.38 10.69
CA TYR A 480 9.63 7.57 9.87
C TYR A 480 9.82 6.86 8.53
N ARG A 481 9.46 5.58 8.49
CA ARG A 481 9.69 4.68 7.36
C ARG A 481 8.62 4.87 6.30
N ASN A 482 9.05 5.04 5.05
CA ASN A 482 8.20 5.16 3.85
C ASN A 482 7.08 6.21 3.97
N TYR A 483 7.23 7.18 4.87
CA TYR A 483 6.18 8.15 5.23
C TYR A 483 4.85 7.54 5.71
N SER A 484 4.84 6.26 6.07
CA SER A 484 3.64 5.53 6.51
C SER A 484 3.75 5.00 7.93
N ASN A 485 4.95 4.64 8.38
CA ASN A 485 5.16 4.04 9.70
C ASN A 485 6.13 4.87 10.53
N ILE A 486 5.69 5.28 11.72
CA ILE A 486 6.50 5.98 12.71
C ILE A 486 6.89 4.96 13.78
N GLU A 487 8.15 4.56 13.79
CA GLU A 487 8.74 3.69 14.80
C GLU A 487 9.37 4.54 15.90
N ILE A 488 8.84 4.43 17.11
CA ILE A 488 9.34 5.10 18.30
C ILE A 488 10.11 4.05 19.11
N HIS A 489 11.40 4.29 19.28
CA HIS A 489 12.25 3.48 20.14
C HIS A 489 12.41 4.14 21.50
N PHE A 490 12.31 3.35 22.55
CA PHE A 490 12.39 3.77 23.93
C PHE A 490 13.74 3.37 24.56
N LYS A 491 14.21 4.15 25.54
CA LYS A 491 15.35 3.83 26.40
C LYS A 491 14.82 3.18 27.66
N ASN A 492 15.16 1.90 27.89
CA ASN A 492 14.85 1.18 29.13
C ASN A 492 13.37 1.17 29.56
N VAL A 493 12.44 1.47 28.64
CA VAL A 493 10.98 1.50 28.88
C VAL A 493 10.30 0.61 27.86
N TYR A 494 9.65 -0.46 28.31
CA TYR A 494 8.94 -1.36 27.40
C TYR A 494 7.75 -0.66 26.74
N ALA A 495 7.57 -0.91 25.44
CA ALA A 495 6.48 -0.34 24.66
C ALA A 495 5.09 -0.73 25.20
N LEU A 496 4.98 -1.88 25.88
CA LEU A 496 3.75 -2.36 26.50
C LEU A 496 3.23 -1.42 27.61
N TRP A 497 4.12 -0.67 28.28
CA TRP A 497 3.72 0.30 29.30
C TRP A 497 3.07 1.55 28.71
N PHE A 498 3.14 1.75 27.39
CA PHE A 498 2.59 2.90 26.69
C PHE A 498 1.14 2.62 26.24
N LEU A 499 0.19 2.88 27.15
CA LEU A 499 -1.25 2.59 26.95
C LEU A 499 -2.07 3.67 26.22
N ASP A 500 -1.47 4.75 25.71
CA ASP A 500 -2.28 5.75 25.00
C ASP A 500 -2.86 5.17 23.70
N ASP A 501 -4.19 5.11 23.65
CA ASP A 501 -4.99 4.40 22.65
C ASP A 501 -5.36 5.26 21.44
N GLN A 502 -5.23 6.59 21.52
CA GLN A 502 -5.65 7.52 20.45
C GLN A 502 -4.66 8.68 20.26
N PRO A 503 -3.41 8.42 19.87
CA PRO A 503 -2.46 9.48 19.60
C PRO A 503 -2.92 10.35 18.43
N THR A 504 -2.66 11.66 18.52
CA THR A 504 -2.97 12.60 17.43
C THR A 504 -1.71 13.10 16.77
N MET A 505 -1.71 13.17 15.44
CA MET A 505 -0.57 13.68 14.66
C MET A 505 -0.95 14.99 13.98
N LYS A 506 -0.08 15.99 14.15
CA LYS A 506 -0.17 17.29 13.50
C LYS A 506 1.12 17.59 12.75
N ALA A 507 1.02 17.98 11.49
CA ALA A 507 2.16 18.42 10.69
C ALA A 507 2.06 19.92 10.41
N LYS A 508 3.19 20.62 10.53
CA LYS A 508 3.35 22.05 10.23
C LYS A 508 4.39 22.25 9.14
N PHE A 509 4.14 23.21 8.26
CA PHE A 509 4.97 23.50 7.10
C PHE A 509 5.36 24.98 7.04
N SER A 510 6.61 25.23 6.69
CA SER A 510 7.09 26.54 6.25
C SER A 510 6.54 26.90 4.86
N THR A 511 6.63 28.17 4.46
CA THR A 511 6.16 28.64 3.15
C THR A 511 6.82 27.90 1.97
N SER A 512 8.13 27.62 2.07
CA SER A 512 8.84 26.83 1.07
C SER A 512 8.36 25.38 1.00
N GLU A 513 8.01 24.80 2.14
CA GLU A 513 7.49 23.42 2.21
C GLU A 513 6.07 23.33 1.66
N ILE A 514 5.23 24.35 1.88
CA ILE A 514 3.91 24.45 1.25
C ILE A 514 4.06 24.43 -0.27
N PHE A 515 4.92 25.30 -0.82
CA PHE A 515 5.16 25.34 -2.26
C PHE A 515 5.64 23.97 -2.78
N ALA A 516 6.57 23.35 -2.06
CA ALA A 516 7.10 22.06 -2.45
C ALA A 516 6.08 20.92 -2.33
N ASN A 517 5.13 20.98 -1.39
CA ASN A 517 3.99 20.05 -1.30
C ASN A 517 3.01 20.23 -2.46
N VAL A 518 2.70 21.47 -2.84
CA VAL A 518 1.79 21.76 -3.96
C VAL A 518 2.30 21.15 -5.27
N PHE A 519 3.59 21.27 -5.54
CA PHE A 519 4.19 20.74 -6.79
C PHE A 519 4.73 19.31 -6.68
N GLU A 520 4.59 18.65 -5.52
CA GLU A 520 5.16 17.32 -5.30
C GLU A 520 4.61 16.29 -6.31
N ASN A 521 3.30 16.32 -6.58
CA ASN A 521 2.68 15.42 -7.55
C ASN A 521 3.29 15.53 -8.96
N TYR A 522 3.77 16.72 -9.35
CA TYR A 522 4.45 16.92 -10.65
C TYR A 522 5.83 16.26 -10.64
N VAL A 523 6.56 16.39 -9.54
CA VAL A 523 7.88 15.75 -9.37
C VAL A 523 7.72 14.23 -9.34
N GLU A 524 6.74 13.71 -8.60
CA GLU A 524 6.43 12.29 -8.57
C GLU A 524 6.00 11.77 -9.93
N ALA A 525 5.08 12.47 -10.61
CA ALA A 525 4.63 12.09 -11.93
C ALA A 525 5.78 12.07 -12.95
N TRP A 526 6.64 13.09 -12.94
CA TRP A 526 7.79 13.15 -13.84
C TRP A 526 8.79 12.01 -13.61
N ASN A 527 8.97 11.58 -12.36
CA ASN A 527 9.91 10.51 -12.00
C ASN A 527 9.30 9.10 -12.07
N ALA A 528 7.97 8.96 -12.21
CA ALA A 528 7.29 7.67 -12.29
C ALA A 528 7.60 6.88 -13.57
N ALA A 529 8.00 7.58 -14.64
CA ALA A 529 8.41 6.99 -15.92
C ALA A 529 9.46 7.88 -16.58
N PRO A 530 10.18 7.43 -17.63
CA PRO A 530 11.12 8.27 -18.37
C PRO A 530 10.41 9.31 -19.25
N PHE A 531 9.64 10.22 -18.64
CA PHE A 531 8.82 11.23 -19.32
C PHE A 531 9.65 12.13 -20.23
N SER A 532 10.91 12.41 -19.88
CA SER A 532 11.82 13.15 -20.76
C SER A 532 12.01 12.45 -22.11
N LYS A 533 12.16 11.11 -22.10
CA LYS A 533 12.28 10.33 -23.34
C LYS A 533 10.94 10.26 -24.08
N TYR A 534 9.84 10.11 -23.35
CA TYR A 534 8.49 10.12 -23.95
C TYR A 534 8.20 11.44 -24.66
N TYR A 535 8.61 12.58 -24.09
CA TYR A 535 8.53 13.89 -24.73
C TYR A 535 9.30 13.94 -26.04
N ILE A 536 10.56 13.52 -26.02
CA ILE A 536 11.42 13.50 -27.21
C ILE A 536 10.79 12.61 -28.30
N ASN A 537 10.31 11.42 -27.92
CA ASN A 537 9.67 10.50 -28.85
C ASN A 537 8.40 11.09 -29.45
N THR A 538 7.53 11.70 -28.64
CA THR A 538 6.29 12.35 -29.10
C THR A 538 6.58 13.50 -30.05
N VAL A 539 7.49 14.42 -29.68
CA VAL A 539 7.86 15.55 -30.53
C VAL A 539 8.48 15.06 -31.83
N PHE A 540 9.45 14.16 -31.75
CA PHE A 540 10.14 13.63 -32.94
C PHE A 540 9.16 12.90 -33.88
N MET A 541 8.33 12.01 -33.34
CA MET A 541 7.31 11.30 -34.10
C MET A 541 6.34 12.29 -34.75
N ALA A 542 5.72 13.18 -33.97
CA ALA A 542 4.68 14.09 -34.46
C ALA A 542 5.21 15.10 -35.47
N THR A 543 6.40 15.65 -35.27
CA THR A 543 7.04 16.56 -36.24
C THR A 543 7.42 15.83 -37.51
N SER A 544 8.04 14.64 -37.42
CA SER A 544 8.48 13.88 -38.59
C SER A 544 7.32 13.41 -39.44
N THR A 545 6.27 12.83 -38.83
CA THR A 545 5.06 12.40 -39.56
C THR A 545 4.39 13.58 -40.24
N THR A 546 4.30 14.73 -39.57
CA THR A 546 3.66 15.93 -40.12
C THR A 546 4.43 16.48 -41.31
N ILE A 547 5.75 16.66 -41.19
CA ILE A 547 6.56 17.21 -42.28
C ILE A 547 6.51 16.28 -43.50
N LEU A 548 6.71 14.99 -43.29
CA LEU A 548 6.71 14.01 -44.39
C LEU A 548 5.33 13.92 -45.05
N GLU A 549 4.25 13.91 -44.26
CA GLU A 549 2.89 13.90 -44.80
C GLU A 549 2.60 15.13 -45.64
N ILE A 550 2.95 16.32 -45.16
CA ILE A 550 2.70 17.55 -45.91
C ILE A 550 3.49 17.59 -47.22
N ILE A 551 4.74 17.14 -47.20
CA ILE A 551 5.57 17.09 -48.41
C ILE A 551 4.95 16.15 -49.44
N ILE A 552 4.62 14.91 -49.03
CA ILE A 552 4.05 13.90 -49.93
C ILE A 552 2.67 14.34 -50.42
N ALA A 553 1.85 14.90 -49.52
CA ALA A 553 0.53 15.38 -49.87
C ALA A 553 0.58 16.55 -50.85
N ALA A 554 1.52 17.51 -50.67
CA ALA A 554 1.71 18.61 -51.61
C ALA A 554 2.13 18.11 -53.00
N MET A 555 3.04 17.14 -53.07
CA MET A 555 3.46 16.54 -54.34
C MET A 555 2.30 15.85 -55.06
N ALA A 556 1.55 14.99 -54.36
CA ALA A 556 0.40 14.29 -54.93
C ALA A 556 -0.72 15.25 -55.32
N ALA A 557 -1.05 16.21 -54.44
CA ALA A 557 -2.06 17.23 -54.70
C ALA A 557 -1.71 18.08 -55.93
N PHE A 558 -0.43 18.44 -56.10
CA PHE A 558 0.04 19.20 -57.26
C PHE A 558 -0.15 18.43 -58.56
N ALA A 559 0.20 17.14 -58.58
CA ALA A 559 -0.06 16.28 -59.73
C ALA A 559 -1.56 16.22 -60.05
N PHE A 560 -2.42 15.98 -59.05
CA PHE A 560 -3.87 15.93 -59.23
C PHE A 560 -4.54 17.30 -59.49
N ALA A 561 -3.85 18.42 -59.28
CA ALA A 561 -4.36 19.76 -59.55
C ALA A 561 -3.89 20.27 -60.92
N LYS A 562 -2.58 20.31 -61.17
CA LYS A 562 -1.96 21.04 -62.31
C LYS A 562 -1.43 20.16 -63.44
N LEU A 563 -1.11 18.89 -63.19
CA LEU A 563 -0.61 17.99 -64.24
C LEU A 563 -1.77 17.28 -64.95
N GLU A 564 -1.58 17.01 -66.24
CA GLU A 564 -2.50 16.22 -67.07
C GLU A 564 -1.87 14.85 -67.30
N PHE A 565 -2.58 13.79 -66.89
CA PHE A 565 -2.17 12.42 -67.11
C PHE A 565 -3.39 11.51 -67.22
N TRP A 566 -3.23 10.41 -67.94
CA TRP A 566 -4.31 9.46 -68.19
C TRP A 566 -4.80 8.83 -66.88
N GLY A 567 -6.13 8.76 -66.70
CA GLY A 567 -6.76 8.17 -65.50
C GLY A 567 -6.79 9.05 -64.24
N LYS A 568 -6.35 10.32 -64.30
CA LYS A 568 -6.30 11.27 -63.17
C LYS A 568 -7.56 11.28 -62.29
N ASN A 569 -8.74 11.42 -62.90
CA ASN A 569 -9.99 11.50 -62.14
C ASN A 569 -10.40 10.15 -61.52
N ILE A 570 -10.12 9.04 -62.18
CA ILE A 570 -10.40 7.70 -61.66
C ILE A 570 -9.53 7.41 -60.44
N LEU A 571 -8.22 7.67 -60.55
CA LEU A 571 -7.28 7.51 -59.44
C LEU A 571 -7.63 8.39 -58.24
N PHE A 572 -8.05 9.64 -58.49
CA PHE A 572 -8.48 10.52 -57.42
C PHE A 572 -9.78 10.04 -56.74
N THR A 573 -10.76 9.55 -57.51
CA THR A 573 -11.99 8.96 -56.94
C THR A 573 -11.68 7.71 -56.13
N LEU A 574 -10.76 6.85 -56.58
CA LEU A 574 -10.30 5.69 -55.80
C LEU A 574 -9.63 6.12 -54.49
N PHE A 575 -8.83 7.18 -54.52
CA PHE A 575 -8.25 7.76 -53.30
C PHE A 575 -9.38 8.15 -52.33
N LEU A 576 -10.38 8.92 -52.77
CA LEU A 576 -11.52 9.29 -51.92
C LEU A 576 -12.30 8.09 -51.37
N ALA A 577 -12.47 7.03 -52.16
CA ALA A 577 -13.13 5.80 -51.71
C ALA A 577 -12.40 5.16 -50.52
N THR A 578 -11.06 5.24 -50.44
CA THR A 578 -10.31 4.70 -49.29
C THR A 578 -10.59 5.46 -47.98
N MET A 579 -11.04 6.71 -48.02
CA MET A 579 -11.44 7.46 -46.82
C MET A 579 -12.71 6.92 -46.17
N MET A 580 -13.50 6.12 -46.89
CA MET A 580 -14.69 5.46 -46.35
C MET A 580 -14.36 4.25 -45.47
N VAL A 581 -13.11 3.75 -45.52
CA VAL A 581 -12.68 2.61 -44.72
C VAL A 581 -12.31 3.07 -43.31
N PRO A 582 -12.93 2.52 -42.25
CA PRO A 582 -12.58 2.86 -40.87
C PRO A 582 -11.15 2.45 -40.53
N GLY A 583 -10.39 3.34 -39.89
CA GLY A 583 -8.99 3.10 -39.56
C GLY A 583 -8.80 1.93 -38.57
N GLU A 584 -9.76 1.71 -37.69
CA GLU A 584 -9.76 0.64 -36.69
C GLU A 584 -9.77 -0.76 -37.33
N VAL A 585 -10.42 -0.91 -38.48
CA VAL A 585 -10.45 -2.18 -39.23
C VAL A 585 -9.07 -2.49 -39.84
N MET A 586 -8.30 -1.46 -40.19
CA MET A 586 -6.95 -1.61 -40.72
C MET A 586 -5.89 -1.88 -39.64
N LEU A 587 -6.22 -1.77 -38.36
CA LEU A 587 -5.25 -1.87 -37.27
C LEU A 587 -4.55 -3.24 -37.21
N VAL A 588 -5.32 -4.34 -37.24
CA VAL A 588 -4.75 -5.70 -37.19
C VAL A 588 -3.92 -6.02 -38.44
N PRO A 589 -4.42 -5.78 -39.68
CA PRO A 589 -3.62 -5.94 -40.89
C PRO A 589 -2.31 -5.13 -40.88
N ASN A 590 -2.36 -3.87 -40.44
CA ASN A 590 -1.18 -3.01 -40.37
C ASN A 590 -0.18 -3.53 -39.34
N PHE A 591 -0.65 -3.97 -38.16
CA PHE A 591 0.21 -4.59 -37.15
C PHE A 591 0.94 -5.82 -37.69
N ILE A 592 0.21 -6.72 -38.37
CA ILE A 592 0.80 -7.93 -38.99
C ILE A 592 1.86 -7.53 -40.02
N THR A 593 1.60 -6.51 -40.83
CA THR A 593 2.52 -6.02 -41.86
C THR A 593 3.83 -5.49 -41.26
N ILE A 594 3.73 -4.62 -40.25
CA ILE A 594 4.89 -4.04 -39.56
C ILE A 594 5.68 -5.10 -38.78
N SER A 595 4.98 -6.09 -38.22
CA SER A 595 5.60 -7.26 -37.58
C SER A 595 6.40 -8.08 -38.58
N LYS A 596 5.86 -8.37 -39.77
CA LYS A 596 6.57 -9.06 -40.86
C LYS A 596 7.83 -8.31 -41.31
N PHE A 597 7.77 -6.97 -41.34
CA PHE A 597 8.93 -6.13 -41.63
C PHE A 597 9.95 -6.03 -40.49
N ARG A 598 9.67 -6.61 -39.32
CA ARG A 598 10.50 -6.51 -38.11
C ARG A 598 10.72 -5.06 -37.66
N TRP A 599 9.72 -4.20 -37.87
CA TRP A 599 9.78 -2.78 -37.48
C TRP A 599 9.21 -2.52 -36.09
N LEU A 600 8.69 -3.54 -35.40
CA LEU A 600 8.17 -3.40 -34.04
C LEU A 600 9.23 -2.79 -33.11
N ASP A 601 8.78 -1.93 -32.20
CA ASP A 601 9.63 -1.22 -31.24
C ASP A 601 10.69 -0.32 -31.90
N THR A 602 10.37 0.27 -33.05
CA THR A 602 11.25 1.24 -33.76
C THR A 602 10.48 2.48 -34.22
N TYR A 603 11.20 3.57 -34.53
CA TYR A 603 10.58 4.78 -35.10
C TYR A 603 9.96 4.52 -36.49
N TYR A 604 10.39 3.49 -37.23
CA TYR A 604 9.78 3.14 -38.52
C TYR A 604 8.31 2.77 -38.36
N ALA A 605 7.97 1.97 -37.35
CA ALA A 605 6.59 1.61 -37.04
C ALA A 605 5.75 2.82 -36.61
N LEU A 606 6.37 3.84 -36.02
CA LEU A 606 5.69 5.05 -35.54
C LEU A 606 5.48 6.09 -36.63
N ILE A 607 6.38 6.18 -37.61
CA ILE A 607 6.40 7.27 -38.59
C ILE A 607 5.84 6.82 -39.94
N ILE A 608 6.44 5.79 -40.54
CA ILE A 608 6.24 5.45 -41.95
C ILE A 608 4.78 5.14 -42.32
N PRO A 609 3.99 4.40 -41.53
CA PRO A 609 2.60 4.10 -41.87
C PRO A 609 1.72 5.35 -42.01
N TRP A 610 2.17 6.48 -41.44
CA TRP A 610 1.37 7.68 -41.25
C TRP A 610 1.89 8.87 -42.06
N ILE A 611 2.78 8.67 -43.03
CA ILE A 611 3.30 9.76 -43.90
C ILE A 611 2.43 10.00 -45.14
N VAL A 612 1.37 9.22 -45.35
CA VAL A 612 0.44 9.41 -46.46
C VAL A 612 -0.96 9.56 -45.90
N SER A 613 -1.62 10.67 -46.25
CA SER A 613 -2.99 10.95 -45.86
C SER A 613 -3.80 11.39 -47.07
N VAL A 614 -4.82 10.62 -47.40
CA VAL A 614 -5.73 10.96 -48.50
C VAL A 614 -6.47 12.26 -48.21
N PHE A 615 -6.85 12.50 -46.96
CA PHE A 615 -7.45 13.76 -46.55
C PHE A 615 -6.51 14.95 -46.80
N ALA A 616 -5.23 14.84 -46.45
CA ALA A 616 -4.25 15.90 -46.70
C ALA A 616 -4.06 16.17 -48.20
N ILE A 617 -3.99 15.10 -49.02
CA ILE A 617 -3.93 15.21 -50.49
C ILE A 617 -5.17 15.92 -51.03
N PHE A 618 -6.36 15.53 -50.57
CA PHE A 618 -7.62 16.16 -50.97
C PHE A 618 -7.64 17.64 -50.58
N LEU A 619 -7.34 17.97 -49.32
CA LEU A 619 -7.34 19.33 -48.80
C LEU A 619 -6.40 20.25 -49.59
N LEU A 620 -5.15 19.82 -49.78
CA LEU A 620 -4.17 20.61 -50.54
C LEU A 620 -4.55 20.70 -52.02
N ARG A 621 -5.14 19.66 -52.61
CA ARG A 621 -5.64 19.72 -53.98
C ARG A 621 -6.75 20.74 -54.12
N GLN A 622 -7.71 20.78 -53.20
CA GLN A 622 -8.78 21.79 -53.23
C GLN A 622 -8.19 23.20 -53.16
N GLN A 623 -7.21 23.43 -52.29
CA GLN A 623 -6.52 24.71 -52.24
C GLN A 623 -5.79 25.03 -53.55
N PHE A 624 -5.06 24.07 -54.12
CA PHE A 624 -4.30 24.25 -55.36
C PHE A 624 -5.16 24.54 -56.58
N LEU A 625 -6.41 24.05 -56.61
CA LEU A 625 -7.38 24.36 -57.67
C LEU A 625 -7.88 25.81 -57.60
N THR A 626 -7.84 26.45 -56.43
CA THR A 626 -8.22 27.88 -56.31
C THR A 626 -7.17 28.84 -56.88
N ILE A 627 -5.95 28.36 -57.12
CA ILE A 627 -4.85 29.18 -57.66
C ILE A 627 -5.01 29.28 -59.19
N PRO A 628 -5.08 30.48 -59.78
CA PRO A 628 -5.27 30.68 -61.23
C PRO A 628 -4.24 29.93 -62.09
N ASN A 629 -4.67 29.45 -63.26
CA ASN A 629 -3.79 28.77 -64.22
C ASN A 629 -2.82 29.74 -64.91
N ASP A 630 -3.15 31.03 -65.01
CA ASP A 630 -2.29 32.05 -65.62
C ASP A 630 -0.90 32.10 -64.96
N LEU A 631 -0.82 31.87 -63.64
CA LEU A 631 0.45 31.81 -62.92
C LEU A 631 1.31 30.61 -63.35
N TRP A 632 0.67 29.50 -63.69
CA TRP A 632 1.33 28.29 -64.17
C TRP A 632 1.84 28.45 -65.60
N ASP A 633 1.04 29.06 -66.47
CA ASP A 633 1.41 29.31 -67.86
C ASP A 633 2.51 30.37 -67.96
N ALA A 634 2.43 31.45 -67.18
CA ALA A 634 3.51 32.44 -67.05
C ALA A 634 4.82 31.81 -66.57
N ALA A 635 4.77 30.97 -65.53
CA ALA A 635 5.96 30.29 -65.02
C ALA A 635 6.59 29.33 -66.04
N LYS A 636 5.79 28.69 -66.91
CA LYS A 636 6.31 27.88 -68.01
C LYS A 636 7.03 28.72 -69.07
N ILE A 637 6.48 29.91 -69.39
CA ILE A 637 7.13 30.87 -70.30
C ILE A 637 8.47 31.32 -69.72
N ASP A 638 8.55 31.54 -68.41
CA ASP A 638 9.79 31.87 -67.68
C ASP A 638 10.78 30.69 -67.52
N GLY A 639 10.48 29.52 -68.10
CA GLY A 639 11.34 28.34 -68.02
C GLY A 639 11.38 27.68 -66.63
N SER A 640 10.40 27.94 -65.77
CA SER A 640 10.31 27.31 -64.44
C SER A 640 9.94 25.83 -64.55
N SER A 641 10.69 24.96 -63.87
CA SER A 641 10.34 23.55 -63.79
C SER A 641 9.12 23.33 -62.89
N SER A 642 8.35 22.27 -63.15
CA SER A 642 7.18 21.90 -62.33
C SER A 642 7.52 21.75 -60.85
N TRP A 643 8.70 21.18 -60.56
CA TRP A 643 9.21 21.04 -59.19
C TRP A 643 9.49 22.39 -58.54
N ARG A 644 10.13 23.31 -59.27
CA ARG A 644 10.39 24.67 -58.79
C ARG A 644 9.08 25.40 -58.53
N PHE A 645 8.15 25.39 -59.47
CA PHE A 645 6.85 26.05 -59.35
C PHE A 645 6.03 25.56 -58.14
N LEU A 646 6.04 24.25 -57.86
CA LEU A 646 5.40 23.69 -56.68
C LEU A 646 5.89 24.37 -55.39
N TRP A 647 7.21 24.41 -55.19
CA TRP A 647 7.80 24.88 -53.94
C TRP A 647 7.90 26.40 -53.84
N THR A 648 8.05 27.12 -54.96
CA THR A 648 8.23 28.58 -54.96
C THR A 648 6.93 29.36 -55.15
N VAL A 649 5.88 28.76 -55.73
CA VAL A 649 4.60 29.45 -56.00
C VAL A 649 3.43 28.76 -55.30
N MET A 650 3.20 27.47 -55.58
CA MET A 650 1.98 26.78 -55.10
C MET A 650 1.95 26.64 -53.57
N VAL A 651 3.05 26.17 -52.96
CA VAL A 651 3.16 25.98 -51.51
C VAL A 651 3.05 27.32 -50.75
N PRO A 652 3.78 28.40 -51.12
CA PRO A 652 3.65 29.70 -50.45
C PRO A 652 2.25 30.31 -50.51
N LEU A 653 1.55 30.21 -51.65
CA LEU A 653 0.17 30.70 -51.79
C LEU A 653 -0.84 29.86 -50.99
N SER A 654 -0.48 28.61 -50.70
CA SER A 654 -1.32 27.65 -49.96
C SER A 654 -0.99 27.56 -48.48
N LYS A 655 -0.15 28.45 -47.95
CA LYS A 655 0.28 28.47 -46.53
C LYS A 655 -0.87 28.29 -45.54
N PRO A 656 -2.04 28.97 -45.66
CA PRO A 656 -3.13 28.78 -44.70
C PRO A 656 -3.66 27.34 -44.66
N ALA A 657 -3.90 26.72 -45.82
CA ALA A 657 -4.38 25.33 -45.89
C ALA A 657 -3.33 24.33 -45.41
N LEU A 658 -2.06 24.57 -45.76
CA LEU A 658 -0.94 23.73 -45.37
C LEU A 658 -0.69 23.77 -43.86
N ILE A 659 -0.72 24.96 -43.25
CA ILE A 659 -0.59 25.14 -41.80
C ILE A 659 -1.74 24.46 -41.07
N THR A 660 -2.98 24.59 -41.56
CA THR A 660 -4.15 23.92 -40.98
C THR A 660 -4.03 22.39 -41.06
N GLY A 661 -3.67 21.85 -42.23
CA GLY A 661 -3.44 20.42 -42.39
C GLY A 661 -2.30 19.91 -41.50
N ALA A 662 -1.20 20.65 -41.43
CA ALA A 662 -0.05 20.33 -40.60
C ALA A 662 -0.41 20.32 -39.10
N LEU A 663 -1.19 21.30 -38.64
CA LEU A 663 -1.65 21.36 -37.26
C LEU A 663 -2.55 20.16 -36.90
N LEU A 664 -3.54 19.86 -37.74
CA LEU A 664 -4.44 18.72 -37.53
C LEU A 664 -3.64 17.41 -37.47
N LYS A 665 -2.68 17.23 -38.38
CA LYS A 665 -1.79 16.06 -38.39
C LYS A 665 -0.89 15.98 -37.16
N PHE A 666 -0.31 17.11 -36.76
CA PHE A 666 0.56 17.18 -35.60
C PHE A 666 -0.19 16.81 -34.32
N VAL A 667 -1.37 17.40 -34.10
CA VAL A 667 -2.23 17.11 -32.94
C VAL A 667 -2.66 15.64 -32.94
N GLY A 668 -3.05 15.10 -34.10
CA GLY A 668 -3.40 13.69 -34.24
C GLY A 668 -2.23 12.75 -33.89
N SER A 669 -1.03 13.09 -34.36
CA SER A 669 0.19 12.31 -34.08
C SER A 669 0.64 12.44 -32.62
N TRP A 670 0.46 13.61 -32.01
CA TRP A 670 0.77 13.86 -30.60
C TRP A 670 -0.11 13.01 -29.67
N ASN A 671 -1.41 12.92 -29.98
CA ASN A 671 -2.41 12.20 -29.21
C ASN A 671 -2.50 10.70 -29.56
N ALA A 672 -1.62 10.19 -30.44
CA ALA A 672 -1.65 8.81 -30.88
C ALA A 672 -1.37 7.86 -29.69
N PHE A 673 -2.40 7.13 -29.28
CA PHE A 673 -2.33 6.19 -28.16
C PHE A 673 -2.33 4.73 -28.64
N LEU A 674 -3.42 4.29 -29.26
CA LEU A 674 -3.68 2.87 -29.54
C LEU A 674 -2.60 2.22 -30.41
N TRP A 675 -2.23 2.86 -31.52
CA TRP A 675 -1.19 2.34 -32.41
C TRP A 675 0.18 2.23 -31.71
N VAL A 676 0.57 3.26 -30.95
CA VAL A 676 1.86 3.28 -30.25
C VAL A 676 1.91 2.19 -29.19
N LEU A 677 0.82 2.03 -28.44
CA LEU A 677 0.71 1.02 -27.39
C LEU A 677 0.92 -0.41 -27.92
N ILE A 678 0.40 -0.74 -29.12
CA ILE A 678 0.51 -2.09 -29.67
C ILE A 678 1.86 -2.36 -30.37
N VAL A 679 2.50 -1.33 -30.96
CA VAL A 679 3.75 -1.53 -31.73
C VAL A 679 5.02 -1.28 -30.93
N THR A 680 4.92 -0.67 -29.75
CA THR A 680 6.06 -0.42 -28.85
C THR A 680 6.01 -1.35 -27.64
N LYS A 681 7.17 -1.82 -27.20
CA LYS A 681 7.33 -2.70 -26.04
C LYS A 681 8.20 -2.05 -24.98
N SER A 682 9.32 -1.46 -25.39
CA SER A 682 10.30 -0.85 -24.49
C SER A 682 9.86 0.55 -24.04
N PRO A 683 10.13 0.94 -22.78
CA PRO A 683 9.91 2.31 -22.32
C PRO A 683 10.61 3.34 -23.22
N GLU A 684 11.79 3.02 -23.74
CA GLU A 684 12.60 3.93 -24.56
C GLU A 684 11.89 4.37 -25.85
N MET A 685 10.89 3.63 -26.32
CA MET A 685 10.15 3.88 -27.56
C MET A 685 8.72 4.42 -27.36
N ARG A 686 8.24 4.49 -26.12
CA ARG A 686 6.87 4.98 -25.82
C ARG A 686 6.74 6.50 -26.00
N THR A 687 5.53 6.94 -26.30
CA THR A 687 5.13 8.36 -26.38
C THR A 687 4.46 8.83 -25.10
N LEU A 688 4.29 10.14 -24.94
CA LEU A 688 3.60 10.75 -23.79
C LEU A 688 2.21 10.16 -23.54
N ALA A 689 1.40 10.02 -24.59
CA ALA A 689 0.04 9.49 -24.47
C ALA A 689 0.03 8.07 -23.87
N VAL A 690 0.98 7.20 -24.29
CA VAL A 690 1.15 5.86 -23.71
C VAL A 690 1.74 5.93 -22.31
N GLY A 691 2.67 6.85 -22.06
CA GLY A 691 3.30 7.08 -20.76
C GLY A 691 2.31 7.42 -19.63
N LEU A 692 1.17 8.06 -19.95
CA LEU A 692 0.13 8.33 -18.96
C LEU A 692 -0.49 7.05 -18.36
N GLN A 693 -0.41 5.91 -19.05
CA GLN A 693 -0.88 4.63 -18.54
C GLN A 693 -0.11 4.16 -17.29
N THR A 694 1.10 4.67 -17.04
CA THR A 694 1.91 4.34 -15.86
C THR A 694 1.17 4.63 -14.54
N PHE A 695 0.18 5.52 -14.53
CA PHE A 695 -0.60 5.87 -13.33
C PHE A 695 -1.87 5.04 -13.13
N THR A 696 -2.13 4.08 -14.01
CA THR A 696 -3.28 3.18 -13.94
C THR A 696 -2.79 1.76 -13.71
N THR A 697 -3.13 1.18 -12.57
CA THR A 697 -2.72 -0.17 -12.16
C THR A 697 -3.95 -1.03 -11.83
N GLU A 698 -3.76 -2.34 -11.63
CA GLU A 698 -4.83 -3.23 -11.16
C GLU A 698 -5.40 -2.79 -9.81
N SER A 699 -4.57 -2.19 -8.95
CA SER A 699 -4.97 -1.65 -7.65
C SER A 699 -5.73 -0.32 -7.74
N GLY A 700 -5.89 0.24 -8.93
CA GLY A 700 -6.58 1.50 -9.18
C GLY A 700 -5.71 2.55 -9.86
N THR A 701 -6.31 3.73 -10.05
CA THR A 701 -5.69 4.88 -10.74
C THR A 701 -5.22 5.93 -9.74
N LEU A 702 -3.96 6.34 -9.86
CA LEU A 702 -3.39 7.45 -9.10
C LEU A 702 -3.77 8.78 -9.75
N TYR A 703 -5.02 9.20 -9.57
CA TYR A 703 -5.59 10.38 -10.25
C TYR A 703 -4.80 11.68 -10.02
N ASN A 704 -4.23 11.89 -8.82
CA ASN A 704 -3.39 13.07 -8.55
C ASN A 704 -2.17 13.12 -9.48
N LEU A 705 -1.48 11.99 -9.65
CA LEU A 705 -0.30 11.89 -10.51
C LEU A 705 -0.66 11.89 -11.99
N LEU A 706 -1.74 11.20 -12.36
CA LEU A 706 -2.26 11.19 -13.73
C LEU A 706 -2.63 12.61 -14.21
N MET A 707 -3.29 13.39 -13.36
CA MET A 707 -3.68 14.77 -13.67
C MET A 707 -2.46 15.71 -13.73
N ALA A 708 -1.46 15.53 -12.86
CA ALA A 708 -0.19 16.24 -12.96
C ALA A 708 0.54 15.93 -14.27
N ALA A 709 0.62 14.64 -14.64
CA ALA A 709 1.23 14.20 -15.89
C ALA A 709 0.49 14.72 -17.12
N SER A 710 -0.84 14.68 -17.10
CA SER A 710 -1.69 15.21 -18.17
C SER A 710 -1.51 16.72 -18.34
N THR A 711 -1.37 17.44 -17.22
CA THR A 711 -1.18 18.90 -17.22
C THR A 711 0.11 19.30 -17.92
N PHE A 712 1.26 18.69 -17.58
CA PHE A 712 2.48 19.04 -18.32
C PHE A 712 2.42 18.54 -19.77
N SER A 713 1.81 17.39 -20.03
CA SER A 713 1.74 16.78 -21.37
C SER A 713 0.99 17.64 -22.39
N ILE A 714 0.04 18.47 -21.97
CA ILE A 714 -0.72 19.36 -22.86
C ILE A 714 -0.06 20.72 -23.09
N ILE A 715 0.90 21.13 -22.25
CA ILE A 715 1.58 22.44 -22.35
C ILE A 715 2.10 22.73 -23.79
N PRO A 716 2.79 21.80 -24.48
CA PRO A 716 3.28 22.07 -25.83
C PRO A 716 2.16 22.30 -26.85
N ILE A 717 1.03 21.61 -26.71
CA ILE A 717 -0.13 21.82 -27.59
C ILE A 717 -0.72 23.21 -27.35
N ILE A 718 -0.82 23.64 -26.09
CA ILE A 718 -1.30 24.99 -25.74
C ILE A 718 -0.38 26.05 -26.34
N ILE A 719 0.93 25.90 -26.17
CA ILE A 719 1.94 26.80 -26.76
C ILE A 719 1.77 26.84 -28.28
N LEU A 720 1.71 25.67 -28.94
CA LEU A 720 1.52 25.56 -30.38
C LEU A 720 0.25 26.27 -30.84
N PHE A 721 -0.87 26.06 -30.13
CA PHE A 721 -2.15 26.70 -30.44
C PHE A 721 -2.08 28.22 -30.33
N ILE A 722 -1.48 28.77 -29.27
CA ILE A 722 -1.33 30.23 -29.08
C ILE A 722 -0.60 30.88 -30.26
N PHE A 723 0.42 30.22 -30.81
CA PHE A 723 1.15 30.70 -31.98
C PHE A 723 0.41 30.45 -33.31
N MET A 724 -0.38 29.39 -33.42
CA MET A 724 -1.03 28.96 -34.67
C MET A 724 -2.48 29.43 -34.85
N GLN A 725 -3.16 29.88 -33.79
CA GLN A 725 -4.59 30.24 -33.79
C GLN A 725 -5.00 31.21 -34.92
N LYS A 726 -4.14 32.19 -35.25
CA LYS A 726 -4.43 33.17 -36.34
C LYS A 726 -4.55 32.52 -37.71
N TYR A 727 -3.78 31.45 -37.97
CA TYR A 727 -3.83 30.71 -39.23
C TYR A 727 -5.03 29.77 -39.28
N PHE A 728 -5.42 29.21 -38.13
CA PHE A 728 -6.61 28.37 -38.01
C PHE A 728 -7.88 29.15 -38.36
N VAL A 729 -8.06 30.35 -37.80
CA VAL A 729 -9.18 31.25 -38.12
C VAL A 729 -9.18 31.63 -39.60
N ALA A 730 -8.02 31.96 -40.17
CA ALA A 730 -7.90 32.34 -41.58
C ALA A 730 -8.16 31.17 -42.55
N GLY A 731 -7.81 29.94 -42.16
CA GLY A 731 -8.02 28.73 -42.96
C GLY A 731 -9.50 28.32 -43.03
N ILE A 732 -10.18 28.30 -41.88
CA ILE A 732 -11.61 27.92 -41.79
C ILE A 732 -12.51 28.97 -42.45
N ALA A 733 -12.21 30.26 -42.28
CA ALA A 733 -12.96 31.34 -42.88
C ALA A 733 -12.98 31.29 -44.43
N ARG A 734 -11.94 30.73 -45.06
CA ARG A 734 -11.87 30.56 -46.52
C ARG A 734 -12.54 29.28 -47.03
N SER A 735 -12.56 28.21 -46.24
CA SER A 735 -13.26 26.97 -46.63
C SER A 735 -14.77 27.03 -46.43
N GLY A 736 -15.26 27.93 -45.58
CA GLY A 736 -16.69 28.10 -45.27
C GLY A 736 -17.45 29.12 -46.14
N LEU A 737 -16.75 29.98 -46.89
CA LEU A 737 -17.39 30.94 -47.81
C LEU A 737 -17.51 30.31 -49.21
N LYS A 738 -18.59 29.56 -49.41
CA LYS A 738 -19.14 29.28 -50.74
C LYS A 738 -20.25 30.31 -50.97
N GLY A 739 -19.92 31.41 -51.66
CA GLY A 739 -20.89 32.46 -52.02
C GLY A 739 -21.17 33.46 -50.90
#